data_AF-A0A7C4BRY0-F1
#
_entry.id   AF-A0A7C4BRY0-F1
#
_cell.length_a   1.000
_cell.length_b   1.000
_cell.length_c   1.000
_cell.angle_alpha   90.00
_cell.angle_beta   90.00
_cell.angle_gamma   90.00
#
_symmetry.space_group_name_H-M   'P 1'
#
loop_
_entity.id
_entity.type
_entity.pdbx_description
1 polymer ?
#
loop_
_entity_poly.entity_id
_entity_poly.type
_entity_poly.pdbx_seq_one_letter_code
_entity_poly.pdbx_strand_id
1 'polypeptide(L)'
;MSNVTRKMILDPIDVVTGECYVERTDFSLPGPIKLDWRTYYTSLLKTDGAMGCGWTYNYNRFLVVENGFCAYIDENASTVPFPAIPEKGESVEGQDNRYILFKEDEGKFRLHLPDKLILSFGNSVRGLLRLEKISNRNGNSITFLYSGDFNLIRIVDSAKRILNLELDNSGHIVSITCSQENNPAVGIRLVSYTYNKNGDLIAVNDANNQTSRYEYDDNHRLTKRTDRNGYSFNYEYLGEKCVRSWGDDGLFRGDMIYSPEKRRTIYKGCDDRIIDYRYNENNLVVEEIDPYDRVTQNAYDDKGNLVSVLDRCGRRVVFGYDDHGNKVEEVDAEGRRTTYAYDDKDQLIEKTEPSGEKTIYNYDDRGNIIKEEKSNGDITINEYDAEGHKILSQSSNQMPKKYVYDQYHQLIGIQFLFGGDINRYRYDMLGNVISVWDGKSWVNHKYDNMSRLIEIEYPDGTIKKNAYDPEGNPISYTDRLGRTWKYRYKARDQLIEIVAPDGSSLKFDYTKADELSEVIDPNGNRTEYLYDMCDYIIGIKRNGNLYESYERDGEGRLICKRDSQGKILMTLAFDVANQPIQRIIERDGKKIEQTYTYDDKGNPITAINEYANVERVYDPSGKIALEKINDKGIINEYDDTGCILRTIFDDGTEFRYKDNGDFIVVRDPSGYWHTFYYDGEKILQKRFANGFDEAYDYDLDMKIISHKI
;
A
#
# COMPACT_ATOMS: atom_id res chain seq x y z
N MET A 1 20.27 -19.04 6.41
CA MET A 1 20.32 -18.26 5.15
C MET A 1 20.22 -16.80 5.54
N SER A 2 21.12 -15.95 5.04
CA SER A 2 21.05 -14.50 5.21
C SER A 2 19.79 -13.96 4.52
N ASN A 3 19.37 -12.74 4.89
CA ASN A 3 18.25 -12.03 4.25
C ASN A 3 18.55 -11.78 2.76
N VAL A 4 18.32 -12.78 1.90
CA VAL A 4 18.40 -12.63 0.45
C VAL A 4 17.09 -12.00 0.00
N THR A 5 17.19 -10.87 -0.70
CA THR A 5 16.03 -10.28 -1.41
C THR A 5 15.51 -11.31 -2.40
N ARG A 6 14.36 -11.91 -2.11
CA ARG A 6 13.71 -12.85 -3.01
C ARG A 6 13.23 -12.13 -4.26
N LYS A 7 13.47 -12.71 -5.43
CA LYS A 7 12.85 -12.28 -6.69
C LYS A 7 11.86 -13.34 -7.08
N MET A 8 10.58 -13.08 -6.80
CA MET A 8 9.51 -14.04 -7.03
C MET A 8 8.94 -13.94 -8.45
N ILE A 9 8.61 -15.09 -9.03
CA ILE A 9 7.78 -15.23 -10.23
C ILE A 9 6.77 -16.37 -10.01
N LEU A 10 5.80 -16.52 -10.92
CA LEU A 10 4.74 -17.51 -10.80
C LEU A 10 4.00 -17.35 -9.47
N ASP A 11 3.70 -18.45 -8.78
CA ASP A 11 2.81 -18.43 -7.64
C ASP A 11 3.35 -19.21 -6.43
N PRO A 12 4.14 -18.61 -5.53
CA PRO A 12 5.34 -17.84 -5.81
C PRO A 12 6.58 -18.75 -5.74
N ILE A 13 7.46 -18.65 -6.74
CA ILE A 13 8.75 -19.34 -6.79
C ILE A 13 9.87 -18.30 -6.87
N ASP A 14 10.88 -18.41 -6.01
CA ASP A 14 12.07 -17.57 -6.08
C ASP A 14 12.94 -17.97 -7.28
N VAL A 15 13.28 -17.00 -8.13
CA VAL A 15 13.99 -17.28 -9.40
C VAL A 15 15.42 -17.78 -9.21
N VAL A 16 16.04 -17.58 -8.05
CA VAL A 16 17.43 -17.98 -7.82
C VAL A 16 17.50 -19.34 -7.13
N THR A 17 16.83 -19.46 -5.99
CA THR A 17 16.86 -20.66 -5.15
C THR A 17 15.95 -21.76 -5.66
N GLY A 18 14.86 -21.40 -6.35
CA GLY A 18 13.77 -22.32 -6.69
C GLY A 18 12.88 -22.67 -5.49
N GLU A 19 12.99 -21.93 -4.39
CA GLU A 19 12.12 -22.04 -3.23
C GLU A 19 10.68 -21.69 -3.63
N CYS A 20 9.75 -22.63 -3.44
CA CYS A 20 8.33 -22.27 -3.32
C CYS A 20 8.12 -21.62 -1.95
N TYR A 21 7.63 -20.38 -1.95
CA TYR A 21 7.43 -19.58 -0.76
C TYR A 21 6.03 -18.98 -0.77
N VAL A 22 5.23 -19.23 0.26
CA VAL A 22 3.86 -18.70 0.38
C VAL A 22 3.77 -17.86 1.64
N GLU A 23 3.38 -16.60 1.53
CA GLU A 23 3.02 -15.75 2.66
C GLU A 23 1.51 -15.56 2.69
N ARG A 24 0.93 -15.61 3.89
CA ARG A 24 -0.49 -15.36 4.09
C ARG A 24 -0.75 -14.68 5.41
N THR A 25 -1.66 -13.70 5.39
CA THR A 25 -2.24 -13.12 6.61
C THR A 25 -3.54 -13.86 6.92
N ASP A 26 -3.59 -14.57 8.05
CA ASP A 26 -4.80 -15.29 8.47
C ASP A 26 -5.81 -14.36 9.15
N PHE A 27 -5.33 -13.38 9.91
CA PHE A 27 -6.14 -12.27 10.45
C PHE A 27 -5.24 -11.08 10.86
N SER A 28 -5.87 -9.90 10.97
CA SER A 28 -5.25 -8.65 11.40
C SER A 28 -6.12 -7.96 12.44
N LEU A 29 -5.50 -7.46 13.52
CA LEU A 29 -6.18 -6.71 14.57
C LEU A 29 -5.53 -5.31 14.72
N PRO A 30 -6.31 -4.22 14.68
CA PRO A 30 -5.79 -2.85 14.78
C PRO A 30 -5.35 -2.52 16.20
N GLY A 31 -4.34 -1.68 16.37
CA GLY A 31 -3.88 -1.21 17.68
C GLY A 31 -2.61 -0.36 17.56
N PRO A 32 -2.05 0.14 18.68
CA PRO A 32 -0.81 0.93 18.67
C PRO A 32 0.39 0.18 18.09
N ILE A 33 0.39 -1.14 18.27
CA ILE A 33 1.18 -2.08 17.50
C ILE A 33 0.17 -3.00 16.82
N LYS A 34 0.12 -2.98 15.50
CA LYS A 34 -0.78 -3.84 14.73
C LYS A 34 -0.43 -5.30 15.00
N LEU A 35 -1.42 -6.11 15.36
CA LEU A 35 -1.25 -7.54 15.55
C LEU A 35 -1.72 -8.26 14.28
N ASP A 36 -0.75 -8.63 13.45
CA ASP A 36 -0.97 -9.48 12.27
C ASP A 36 -0.58 -10.91 12.60
N TRP A 37 -1.44 -11.88 12.33
CA TRP A 37 -1.05 -13.30 12.34
C TRP A 37 -0.77 -13.73 10.91
N ARG A 38 0.52 -13.84 10.60
CA ARG A 38 1.01 -14.22 9.28
C ARG A 38 1.68 -15.58 9.35
N THR A 39 1.31 -16.45 8.42
CA THR A 39 1.89 -17.77 8.23
C THR A 39 2.72 -17.78 6.96
N TYR A 40 3.86 -18.45 7.03
CA TYR A 40 4.82 -18.54 5.93
C TYR A 40 5.12 -20.01 5.65
N TYR A 41 5.06 -20.38 4.38
CA TYR A 41 5.54 -21.66 3.88
C TYR A 41 6.86 -21.46 3.15
N THR A 42 7.78 -22.39 3.32
CA THR A 42 8.92 -22.55 2.42
C THR A 42 9.22 -24.02 2.19
N SER A 43 9.38 -24.38 0.92
CA SER A 43 9.85 -25.71 0.51
C SER A 43 11.25 -26.08 1.02
N LEU A 44 12.05 -25.11 1.48
CA LEU A 44 13.39 -25.32 2.03
C LEU A 44 13.39 -25.58 3.54
N LEU A 45 12.31 -25.23 4.26
CA LEU A 45 12.18 -25.54 5.68
C LEU A 45 11.72 -26.99 5.84
N LYS A 46 12.54 -27.83 6.48
CA LYS A 46 12.27 -29.27 6.67
C LYS A 46 11.82 -29.64 8.07
N THR A 47 11.76 -28.66 8.97
CA THR A 47 11.42 -28.91 10.38
C THR A 47 9.91 -28.96 10.57
N ASP A 48 9.46 -29.91 11.38
CA ASP A 48 8.11 -29.91 11.95
C ASP A 48 8.07 -28.96 13.14
N GLY A 49 7.35 -27.86 13.01
CA GLY A 49 7.23 -26.81 14.02
C GLY A 49 5.78 -26.57 14.42
N ALA A 50 5.49 -25.53 15.20
CA ALA A 50 4.14 -25.28 15.70
C ALA A 50 3.06 -25.04 14.61
N MET A 51 3.46 -24.85 13.35
CA MET A 51 2.55 -24.73 12.20
C MET A 51 2.66 -25.92 11.23
N GLY A 52 3.29 -27.02 11.64
CA GLY A 52 3.56 -28.19 10.82
C GLY A 52 4.83 -28.07 9.96
N CYS A 53 5.14 -29.14 9.22
CA CYS A 53 6.30 -29.22 8.34
C CYS A 53 6.31 -28.10 7.28
N GLY A 54 7.43 -27.38 7.17
CA GLY A 54 7.64 -26.35 6.15
C GLY A 54 6.90 -25.03 6.41
N TRP A 55 6.10 -24.95 7.47
CA TRP A 55 5.37 -23.75 7.84
C TRP A 55 5.92 -23.10 9.11
N THR A 56 5.87 -21.77 9.14
CA THR A 56 6.17 -20.97 10.32
C THR A 56 5.21 -19.77 10.40
N TYR A 57 5.41 -18.90 11.39
CA TYR A 57 4.57 -17.72 11.60
C TYR A 57 5.40 -16.55 12.10
N ASN A 58 4.89 -15.34 11.93
CA ASN A 58 5.66 -14.10 12.16
C ASN A 58 6.12 -13.87 13.60
N TYR A 59 5.58 -14.61 14.58
CA TYR A 59 5.99 -14.55 15.98
C TYR A 59 6.88 -15.73 16.40
N ASN A 60 7.19 -16.66 15.50
CA ASN A 60 8.09 -17.79 15.73
C ASN A 60 9.56 -17.37 15.66
N ARG A 61 9.93 -16.40 16.51
CA ARG A 61 11.23 -15.75 16.52
C ARG A 61 12.04 -16.20 17.73
N PHE A 62 13.34 -16.34 17.54
CA PHE A 62 14.24 -16.81 18.60
C PHE A 62 15.54 -16.04 18.63
N LEU A 63 16.16 -16.01 19.80
CA LEU A 63 17.57 -15.67 19.95
C LEU A 63 18.33 -16.93 20.38
N VAL A 64 19.33 -17.32 19.60
CA VAL A 64 20.25 -18.40 19.94
C VAL A 64 21.44 -17.79 20.67
N VAL A 65 21.75 -18.30 21.86
CA VAL A 65 22.90 -17.92 22.68
C VAL A 65 23.50 -19.18 23.29
N GLU A 66 24.56 -19.70 22.68
CA GLU A 66 25.20 -20.94 23.14
C GLU A 66 26.69 -20.97 22.80
N ASN A 67 27.55 -21.38 23.74
CA ASN A 67 29.00 -21.59 23.51
C ASN A 67 29.72 -20.40 22.83
N GLY A 68 29.34 -19.16 23.16
CA GLY A 68 29.90 -17.94 22.54
C GLY A 68 29.29 -17.54 21.20
N PHE A 69 28.40 -18.37 20.64
CA PHE A 69 27.62 -18.05 19.44
C PHE A 69 26.34 -17.30 19.81
N CYS A 70 26.04 -16.25 19.05
CA CYS A 70 24.79 -15.49 19.18
C CYS A 70 24.18 -15.21 17.81
N ALA A 71 22.90 -15.52 17.63
CA ALA A 71 22.17 -15.22 16.40
C ALA A 71 20.68 -15.01 16.64
N TYR A 72 20.08 -14.09 15.89
CA TYR A 72 18.64 -13.90 15.81
C TYR A 72 18.07 -14.77 14.68
N ILE A 73 17.00 -15.50 14.98
CA ILE A 73 16.20 -16.23 13.99
C ILE A 73 14.90 -15.46 13.79
N ASP A 74 14.71 -14.97 12.56
CA ASP A 74 13.59 -14.11 12.19
C ASP A 74 12.31 -14.90 11.86
N GLU A 75 11.25 -14.18 11.50
CA GLU A 75 9.94 -14.72 11.12
C GLU A 75 9.97 -15.74 9.97
N ASN A 76 11.00 -15.70 9.12
CA ASN A 76 11.15 -16.55 7.95
C ASN A 76 12.14 -17.69 8.22
N ALA A 77 12.47 -17.95 9.48
CA ALA A 77 13.53 -18.85 9.92
C ALA A 77 14.92 -18.50 9.34
N SER A 78 15.12 -17.26 8.89
CA SER A 78 16.43 -16.77 8.46
C SER A 78 17.26 -16.38 9.67
N THR A 79 18.59 -16.50 9.56
CA THR A 79 19.50 -16.35 10.70
C THR A 79 20.38 -15.14 10.50
N VAL A 80 20.39 -14.27 11.51
CA VAL A 80 21.24 -13.07 11.58
C VAL A 80 22.26 -13.27 12.70
N PRO A 81 23.54 -13.55 12.38
CA PRO A 81 24.57 -13.73 13.39
C PRO A 81 25.02 -12.38 13.99
N PHE A 82 25.39 -12.41 15.27
CA PHE A 82 26.08 -11.33 15.95
C PHE A 82 27.56 -11.69 16.14
N PRO A 83 28.49 -10.73 16.05
CA PRO A 83 29.92 -10.98 16.19
C PRO A 83 30.33 -11.43 17.59
N ALA A 84 29.55 -11.09 18.62
CA ALA A 84 29.75 -11.50 20.00
C ALA A 84 28.45 -11.48 20.79
N ILE A 85 28.45 -12.11 21.96
CA ILE A 85 27.39 -11.93 22.97
C ILE A 85 27.68 -10.62 23.72
N PRO A 86 26.75 -9.65 23.78
CA PRO A 86 26.97 -8.41 24.53
C PRO A 86 27.19 -8.67 26.03
N GLU A 87 28.03 -7.86 26.68
CA GLU A 87 28.09 -7.81 28.14
C GLU A 87 26.84 -7.16 28.72
N LYS A 88 26.60 -7.34 30.03
CA LYS A 88 25.42 -6.79 30.70
C LYS A 88 25.42 -5.26 30.60
N GLY A 89 24.35 -4.69 30.04
CA GLY A 89 24.18 -3.26 29.82
C GLY A 89 24.76 -2.75 28.50
N GLU A 90 25.47 -3.61 27.76
CA GLU A 90 26.10 -3.28 26.48
C GLU A 90 25.25 -3.76 25.28
N SER A 91 25.62 -3.27 24.09
CA SER A 91 25.00 -3.65 22.83
C SER A 91 26.00 -4.12 21.78
N VAL A 92 25.53 -4.95 20.86
CA VAL A 92 26.28 -5.41 19.69
C VAL A 92 25.39 -5.29 18.46
N GLU A 93 25.94 -4.73 17.38
CA GLU A 93 25.28 -4.68 16.07
C GLU A 93 25.37 -6.02 15.35
N GLY A 94 24.29 -6.39 14.65
CA GLY A 94 24.26 -7.54 13.76
C GLY A 94 25.14 -7.33 12.55
N GLN A 95 25.56 -8.41 11.90
CA GLN A 95 26.45 -8.33 10.72
C GLN A 95 25.84 -7.59 9.51
N ASP A 96 24.53 -7.43 9.47
CA ASP A 96 23.85 -6.65 8.44
C ASP A 96 23.65 -5.17 8.82
N ASN A 97 24.12 -4.76 10.01
CA ASN A 97 23.96 -3.44 10.62
C ASN A 97 22.51 -2.95 10.77
N ARG A 98 21.53 -3.85 10.65
CA ARG A 98 20.09 -3.51 10.76
C ARG A 98 19.52 -3.79 12.14
N TYR A 99 20.17 -4.64 12.92
CA TYR A 99 19.68 -5.05 14.22
C TYR A 99 20.71 -4.73 15.31
N ILE A 100 20.23 -4.23 16.44
CA ILE A 100 21.07 -3.96 17.61
C ILE A 100 20.59 -4.83 18.77
N LEU A 101 21.46 -5.70 19.25
CA LEU A 101 21.19 -6.62 20.35
C LEU A 101 21.77 -6.06 21.65
N PHE A 102 20.92 -5.93 22.67
CA PHE A 102 21.28 -5.50 24.02
C PHE A 102 21.14 -6.69 24.98
N LYS A 103 22.10 -6.86 25.89
CA LYS A 103 21.95 -7.76 27.05
C LYS A 103 21.50 -6.96 28.27
N GLU A 104 20.26 -7.14 28.71
CA GLU A 104 19.72 -6.43 29.88
C GLU A 104 20.19 -7.06 31.18
N ASP A 105 20.13 -8.39 31.23
CA ASP A 105 20.55 -9.20 32.36
C ASP A 105 20.95 -10.60 31.89
N GLU A 106 21.38 -11.45 32.81
CA GLU A 106 21.65 -12.85 32.49
C GLU A 106 20.39 -13.55 31.93
N GLY A 107 20.49 -13.99 30.67
CA GLY A 107 19.39 -14.65 29.96
C GLY A 107 18.24 -13.73 29.50
N LYS A 108 18.41 -12.40 29.55
CA LYS A 108 17.42 -11.42 29.08
C LYS A 108 18.04 -10.45 28.07
N PHE A 109 17.43 -10.38 26.89
CA PHE A 109 17.94 -9.59 25.77
C PHE A 109 16.85 -8.74 25.13
N ARG A 110 17.26 -7.61 24.55
CA ARG A 110 16.41 -6.82 23.66
C ARG A 110 17.05 -6.69 22.28
N LEU A 111 16.25 -6.83 21.24
CA LEU A 111 16.65 -6.62 19.86
C LEU A 111 15.87 -5.43 19.31
N HIS A 112 16.57 -4.39 18.86
CA HIS A 112 15.96 -3.27 18.15
C HIS A 112 15.89 -3.60 16.66
N LEU A 113 14.68 -3.48 16.09
CA LEU A 113 14.42 -3.67 14.66
C LEU A 113 14.49 -2.33 13.91
N PRO A 114 14.75 -2.34 12.59
CA PRO A 114 14.74 -1.13 11.75
C PRO A 114 13.42 -0.34 11.78
N ASP A 115 12.30 -1.03 11.99
CA ASP A 115 10.96 -0.42 12.08
C ASP A 115 10.67 0.21 13.46
N LYS A 116 11.69 0.30 14.32
CA LYS A 116 11.67 0.89 15.67
C LYS A 116 10.89 0.06 16.70
N LEU A 117 10.47 -1.16 16.35
CA LEU A 117 9.98 -2.13 17.33
C LEU A 117 11.15 -2.76 18.09
N ILE A 118 10.87 -3.15 19.32
CA ILE A 118 11.80 -3.77 20.23
C ILE A 118 11.28 -5.15 20.58
N LEU A 119 12.04 -6.18 20.22
CA LEU A 119 11.79 -7.56 20.62
C LEU A 119 12.50 -7.83 21.94
N SER A 120 11.80 -8.36 22.94
CA SER A 120 12.41 -8.85 24.18
C SER A 120 12.47 -10.36 24.15
N PHE A 121 13.65 -10.91 24.42
CA PHE A 121 13.90 -12.35 24.49
C PHE A 121 14.26 -12.78 25.90
N GLY A 122 13.77 -13.94 26.29
CA GLY A 122 14.07 -14.54 27.58
C GLY A 122 13.68 -16.01 27.62
N ASN A 123 13.80 -16.61 28.82
CA ASN A 123 13.47 -18.01 29.10
C ASN A 123 14.18 -18.98 28.13
N SER A 124 15.38 -19.39 28.49
CA SER A 124 16.25 -20.24 27.65
C SER A 124 16.03 -21.72 27.91
N VAL A 125 15.92 -22.51 26.83
CA VAL A 125 16.18 -23.96 26.88
C VAL A 125 17.29 -24.28 25.90
N ARG A 126 18.39 -24.84 26.42
CA ARG A 126 19.59 -25.22 25.65
C ARG A 126 20.09 -24.09 24.74
N GLY A 127 20.15 -22.86 25.27
CA GLY A 127 20.63 -21.69 24.54
C GLY A 127 19.62 -21.05 23.60
N LEU A 128 18.42 -21.61 23.41
CA LEU A 128 17.36 -21.01 22.61
C LEU A 128 16.41 -20.18 23.48
N LEU A 129 16.39 -18.87 23.27
CA LEU A 129 15.52 -17.92 23.96
C LEU A 129 14.33 -17.54 23.09
N ARG A 130 13.16 -17.37 23.72
CA ARG A 130 11.89 -17.06 23.04
C ARG A 130 11.61 -15.59 23.04
N LEU A 131 10.86 -15.15 22.03
CA LEU A 131 10.24 -13.83 22.03
C LEU A 131 9.19 -13.74 23.16
N GLU A 132 9.45 -12.95 24.20
CA GLU A 132 8.50 -12.72 25.30
C GLU A 132 7.61 -11.48 25.06
N LYS A 133 8.12 -10.49 24.32
CA LYS A 133 7.43 -9.21 24.09
C LYS A 133 7.89 -8.54 22.80
N ILE A 134 6.96 -7.91 22.09
CA ILE A 134 7.21 -6.87 21.09
C ILE A 134 6.74 -5.56 21.70
N SER A 135 7.52 -4.50 21.60
CA SER A 135 7.14 -3.19 22.14
C SER A 135 7.59 -2.04 21.25
N ASN A 136 6.98 -0.87 21.44
CA ASN A 136 7.46 0.38 20.88
C ASN A 136 7.93 1.33 21.99
N ARG A 137 8.58 2.43 21.60
CA ARG A 137 9.10 3.45 22.55
C ARG A 137 8.00 4.19 23.34
N ASN A 138 6.74 4.09 22.92
CA ASN A 138 5.58 4.59 23.64
C ASN A 138 5.06 3.63 24.73
N GLY A 139 5.74 2.50 24.95
CA GLY A 139 5.38 1.53 25.99
C GLY A 139 4.27 0.55 25.59
N ASN A 140 3.70 0.68 24.39
CA ASN A 140 2.74 -0.27 23.86
C ASN A 140 3.41 -1.61 23.59
N SER A 141 2.66 -2.70 23.68
CA SER A 141 3.24 -4.02 23.51
C SER A 141 2.28 -5.12 23.08
N ILE A 142 2.88 -6.16 22.51
CA ILE A 142 2.31 -7.49 22.33
C ILE A 142 3.17 -8.44 23.18
N THR A 143 2.55 -9.20 24.08
CA THR A 143 3.22 -10.11 25.00
C THR A 143 2.88 -11.56 24.69
N PHE A 144 3.84 -12.46 24.88
CA PHE A 144 3.74 -13.86 24.49
C PHE A 144 3.95 -14.75 25.71
N LEU A 145 2.99 -15.65 25.95
CA LEU A 145 3.04 -16.62 27.02
C LEU A 145 3.16 -18.03 26.44
N TYR A 146 4.08 -18.80 27.01
CA TYR A 146 4.41 -20.14 26.57
C TYR A 146 4.13 -21.18 27.66
N SER A 147 3.83 -22.41 27.24
CA SER A 147 3.79 -23.57 28.14
C SER A 147 5.19 -23.96 28.61
N GLY A 148 5.27 -24.84 29.61
CA GLY A 148 6.54 -25.43 30.07
C GLY A 148 7.29 -26.21 28.97
N ASP A 149 6.54 -26.80 28.03
CA ASP A 149 7.06 -27.55 26.88
C ASP A 149 7.43 -26.66 25.69
N PHE A 150 7.63 -25.37 25.94
CA PHE A 150 8.13 -24.49 24.89
C PHE A 150 7.10 -24.32 23.73
N ASN A 151 5.78 -24.27 24.02
CA ASN A 151 4.74 -23.97 23.01
C ASN A 151 4.04 -22.63 23.28
N LEU A 152 3.72 -21.85 22.23
CA LEU A 152 2.99 -20.58 22.38
C LEU A 152 1.53 -20.87 22.67
N ILE A 153 1.03 -20.39 23.81
CA ILE A 153 -0.34 -20.69 24.28
C ILE A 153 -1.20 -19.44 24.39
N ARG A 154 -0.59 -18.25 24.52
CA ARG A 154 -1.35 -17.00 24.63
C ARG A 154 -0.58 -15.78 24.14
N ILE A 155 -1.31 -14.84 23.56
CA ILE A 155 -0.84 -13.49 23.20
C ILE A 155 -1.76 -12.46 23.83
N VAL A 156 -1.19 -11.36 24.35
CA VAL A 156 -1.95 -10.21 24.86
C VAL A 156 -1.38 -8.92 24.28
N ASP A 157 -2.24 -8.07 23.72
CA ASP A 157 -1.85 -6.78 23.16
C ASP A 157 -2.28 -5.56 24.00
N SER A 158 -1.82 -4.38 23.59
CA SER A 158 -2.18 -3.10 24.21
C SER A 158 -3.69 -2.83 24.24
N ALA A 159 -4.46 -3.34 23.26
CA ALA A 159 -5.91 -3.20 23.24
C ALA A 159 -6.62 -4.15 24.23
N LYS A 160 -5.87 -4.82 25.12
CA LYS A 160 -6.35 -5.76 26.14
C LYS A 160 -7.08 -6.98 25.54
N ARG A 161 -6.74 -7.32 24.29
CA ARG A 161 -7.23 -8.55 23.64
C ARG A 161 -6.37 -9.72 24.08
N ILE A 162 -7.01 -10.85 24.36
CA ILE A 162 -6.37 -12.11 24.73
C ILE A 162 -6.61 -13.10 23.60
N LEU A 163 -5.53 -13.49 22.92
CA LEU A 163 -5.56 -14.56 21.93
C LEU A 163 -5.10 -15.84 22.63
N ASN A 164 -5.98 -16.83 22.73
CA ASN A 164 -5.65 -18.15 23.24
C ASN A 164 -5.38 -19.09 22.06
N LEU A 165 -4.27 -19.82 22.14
CA LEU A 165 -3.86 -20.80 21.14
C LEU A 165 -4.10 -22.20 21.71
N GLU A 166 -4.87 -22.99 20.98
CA GLU A 166 -5.07 -24.42 21.27
C GLU A 166 -4.06 -25.23 20.47
N LEU A 167 -3.50 -26.27 21.08
CA LEU A 167 -2.51 -27.14 20.45
C LEU A 167 -2.96 -28.60 20.46
N ASP A 168 -2.50 -29.36 19.46
CA ASP A 168 -2.60 -30.81 19.48
C ASP A 168 -1.49 -31.47 20.32
N ASN A 169 -1.49 -32.80 20.39
CA ASN A 169 -0.50 -33.57 21.16
C ASN A 169 0.93 -33.50 20.61
N SER A 170 1.09 -33.08 19.35
CA SER A 170 2.40 -32.87 18.71
C SER A 170 2.92 -31.45 18.92
N GLY A 171 2.13 -30.55 19.51
CA GLY A 171 2.47 -29.15 19.71
C GLY A 171 2.17 -28.26 18.51
N HIS A 172 1.35 -28.72 17.56
CA HIS A 172 0.86 -27.86 16.48
C HIS A 172 -0.27 -26.98 16.97
N ILE A 173 -0.27 -25.71 16.57
CA ILE A 173 -1.37 -24.77 16.80
C ILE A 173 -2.55 -25.21 15.92
N VAL A 174 -3.70 -25.52 16.54
CA VAL A 174 -4.91 -25.97 15.85
C VAL A 174 -6.02 -24.92 15.82
N SER A 175 -6.02 -23.95 16.73
CA SER A 175 -7.04 -22.90 16.79
C SER A 175 -6.53 -21.67 17.51
N ILE A 176 -6.94 -20.48 17.04
CA ILE A 176 -6.68 -19.21 17.71
C ILE A 176 -8.01 -18.51 17.96
N THR A 177 -8.28 -18.22 19.23
CA THR A 177 -9.51 -17.55 19.67
C THR A 177 -9.19 -16.24 20.37
N CYS A 178 -9.86 -15.16 19.98
CA CYS A 178 -9.73 -13.85 20.60
C CYS A 178 -10.88 -13.57 21.56
N SER A 179 -10.57 -13.11 22.76
CA SER A 179 -11.51 -12.57 23.75
C SER A 179 -10.98 -11.28 24.36
N GLN A 180 -11.78 -10.60 25.17
CA GLN A 180 -11.33 -9.45 25.98
C GLN A 180 -11.12 -9.85 27.43
N GLU A 181 -10.14 -9.21 28.08
CA GLU A 181 -9.81 -9.45 29.50
C GLU A 181 -11.03 -9.29 30.44
N ASN A 182 -11.89 -8.31 30.17
CA ASN A 182 -13.09 -8.03 30.96
C ASN A 182 -14.28 -8.95 30.63
N ASN A 183 -14.20 -9.75 29.56
CA ASN A 183 -15.25 -10.68 29.15
C ASN A 183 -14.66 -11.93 28.45
N PRO A 184 -13.88 -12.76 29.17
CA PRO A 184 -13.13 -13.87 28.57
C PRO A 184 -14.03 -15.02 28.08
N ALA A 185 -15.30 -15.06 28.51
CA ALA A 185 -16.26 -16.10 28.13
C ALA A 185 -16.82 -15.94 26.70
N VAL A 186 -16.68 -14.75 26.10
CA VAL A 186 -17.12 -14.48 24.72
C VAL A 186 -15.87 -14.46 23.83
N GLY A 187 -15.46 -15.64 23.35
CA GLY A 187 -14.35 -15.81 22.42
C GLY A 187 -14.82 -15.94 20.97
N ILE A 188 -14.18 -15.24 20.04
CA ILE A 188 -14.35 -15.44 18.58
C ILE A 188 -13.15 -16.24 18.07
N ARG A 189 -13.41 -17.38 17.42
CA ARG A 189 -12.38 -18.13 16.70
C ARG A 189 -11.96 -17.32 15.47
N LEU A 190 -10.70 -16.93 15.42
CA LEU A 190 -10.13 -16.15 14.32
C LEU A 190 -9.67 -17.05 13.17
N VAL A 191 -9.10 -18.22 13.50
CA VAL A 191 -8.58 -19.19 12.54
C VAL A 191 -8.45 -20.56 13.19
N SER A 192 -8.53 -21.63 12.39
CA SER A 192 -8.13 -22.98 12.81
C SER A 192 -7.36 -23.71 11.73
N TYR A 193 -6.57 -24.70 12.15
CA TYR A 193 -5.63 -25.45 11.33
C TYR A 193 -5.90 -26.94 11.46
N THR A 194 -5.64 -27.69 10.40
CA THR A 194 -5.75 -29.16 10.39
C THR A 194 -4.51 -29.75 9.78
N TYR A 195 -3.96 -30.75 10.47
CA TYR A 195 -2.74 -31.44 10.08
C TYR A 195 -3.04 -32.89 9.70
N ASN A 196 -2.25 -33.44 8.79
CA ASN A 196 -2.25 -34.88 8.55
C ASN A 196 -1.37 -35.60 9.60
N LYS A 197 -1.32 -36.93 9.54
CA LYS A 197 -0.50 -37.77 10.44
C LYS A 197 1.02 -37.57 10.29
N ASN A 198 1.47 -36.94 9.20
CA ASN A 198 2.87 -36.69 8.89
C ASN A 198 3.32 -35.30 9.35
N GLY A 199 2.44 -34.50 9.97
CA GLY A 199 2.74 -33.13 10.41
C GLY A 199 2.50 -32.06 9.35
N ASP A 200 1.95 -32.40 8.18
CA ASP A 200 1.69 -31.38 7.14
C ASP A 200 0.39 -30.63 7.41
N LEU A 201 0.42 -29.30 7.27
CA LEU A 201 -0.75 -28.44 7.33
C LEU A 201 -1.63 -28.64 6.08
N ILE A 202 -2.75 -29.36 6.19
CA ILE A 202 -3.60 -29.71 5.05
C ILE A 202 -4.83 -28.82 4.88
N ALA A 203 -5.24 -28.09 5.92
CA ALA A 203 -6.35 -27.16 5.83
C ALA A 203 -6.23 -26.01 6.83
N VAL A 204 -6.68 -24.83 6.40
CA VAL A 204 -6.84 -23.65 7.26
C VAL A 204 -8.26 -23.12 7.09
N ASN A 205 -8.97 -22.95 8.19
CA ASN A 205 -10.32 -22.40 8.21
C ASN A 205 -10.30 -21.02 8.83
N ASP A 206 -10.76 -20.00 8.10
CA ASP A 206 -10.94 -18.66 8.66
C ASP A 206 -12.09 -18.59 9.69
N ALA A 207 -12.36 -17.39 10.18
CA ALA A 207 -13.41 -17.10 11.15
C ALA A 207 -14.84 -17.37 10.64
N ASN A 208 -15.05 -17.50 9.33
CA ASN A 208 -16.32 -17.87 8.69
C ASN A 208 -16.40 -19.39 8.39
N ASN A 209 -15.38 -20.17 8.75
CA ASN A 209 -15.20 -21.59 8.40
C ASN A 209 -15.01 -21.84 6.89
N GLN A 210 -14.51 -20.87 6.14
CA GLN A 210 -14.13 -21.09 4.75
C GLN A 210 -12.68 -21.59 4.71
N THR A 211 -12.41 -22.58 3.85
CA THR A 211 -11.24 -23.45 3.98
C THR A 211 -10.28 -23.33 2.80
N SER A 212 -9.03 -22.96 3.06
CA SER A 212 -7.91 -23.20 2.13
C SER A 212 -7.34 -24.61 2.36
N ARG A 213 -6.88 -25.29 1.30
CA ARG A 213 -6.34 -26.66 1.37
C ARG A 213 -4.95 -26.77 0.76
N TYR A 214 -4.18 -27.73 1.25
CA TYR A 214 -2.81 -27.99 0.81
C TYR A 214 -2.55 -29.48 0.67
N GLU A 215 -1.79 -29.84 -0.36
CA GLU A 215 -1.32 -31.20 -0.63
C GLU A 215 0.21 -31.19 -0.77
N TYR A 216 0.85 -32.30 -0.38
CA TYR A 216 2.31 -32.40 -0.26
C TYR A 216 2.82 -33.69 -0.90
N ASP A 217 4.11 -33.70 -1.25
CA ASP A 217 4.84 -34.92 -1.53
C ASP A 217 5.45 -35.56 -0.25
N ASP A 218 6.10 -36.71 -0.40
CA ASP A 218 6.73 -37.45 0.70
C ASP A 218 7.89 -36.69 1.38
N ASN A 219 8.38 -35.59 0.80
CA ASN A 219 9.41 -34.73 1.38
C ASN A 219 8.81 -33.46 2.02
N HIS A 220 7.50 -33.45 2.29
CA HIS A 220 6.76 -32.34 2.88
C HIS A 220 6.79 -31.06 2.00
N ARG A 221 6.94 -31.22 0.69
CA ARG A 221 6.91 -30.09 -0.25
C ARG A 221 5.52 -29.89 -0.80
N LEU A 222 5.04 -28.65 -0.79
CA LEU A 222 3.73 -28.27 -1.27
C LEU A 222 3.64 -28.58 -2.77
N THR A 223 2.78 -29.54 -3.14
CA THR A 223 2.53 -29.93 -4.54
C THR A 223 1.25 -29.30 -5.08
N LYS A 224 0.33 -28.90 -4.20
CA LYS A 224 -0.88 -28.19 -4.58
C LYS A 224 -1.41 -27.35 -3.44
N ARG A 225 -1.88 -26.15 -3.75
CA ARG A 225 -2.70 -25.31 -2.87
C ARG A 225 -4.05 -25.06 -3.52
N THR A 226 -5.10 -25.02 -2.72
CA THR A 226 -6.46 -24.68 -3.16
C THR A 226 -6.97 -23.55 -2.27
N ASP A 227 -7.42 -22.47 -2.89
CA ASP A 227 -8.02 -21.33 -2.19
C ASP A 227 -9.42 -21.70 -1.65
N ARG A 228 -10.06 -20.77 -0.92
CA ARG A 228 -11.38 -20.97 -0.32
C ARG A 228 -12.52 -20.95 -1.34
N ASN A 229 -12.26 -20.46 -2.56
CA ASN A 229 -13.16 -20.52 -3.70
C ASN A 229 -13.06 -21.85 -4.46
N GLY A 230 -12.04 -22.67 -4.16
CA GLY A 230 -11.81 -23.98 -4.76
C GLY A 230 -10.82 -23.99 -5.93
N TYR A 231 -10.20 -22.85 -6.27
CA TYR A 231 -9.20 -22.77 -7.33
C TYR A 231 -7.85 -23.25 -6.84
N SER A 232 -7.16 -24.03 -7.66
CA SER A 232 -5.90 -24.66 -7.29
C SER A 232 -4.72 -24.16 -8.10
N PHE A 233 -3.56 -24.14 -7.45
CA PHE A 233 -2.24 -24.05 -8.06
C PHE A 233 -1.41 -25.26 -7.68
N ASN A 234 -0.65 -25.78 -8.63
CA ASN A 234 0.15 -26.97 -8.50
C ASN A 234 1.63 -26.65 -8.69
N TYR A 235 2.49 -27.53 -8.17
CA TYR A 235 3.94 -27.37 -8.11
C TYR A 235 4.65 -28.67 -8.45
N GLU A 236 5.70 -28.58 -9.25
CA GLU A 236 6.56 -29.71 -9.61
C GLU A 236 8.01 -29.39 -9.22
N TYR A 237 8.70 -30.37 -8.63
CA TYR A 237 10.06 -30.20 -8.11
C TYR A 237 11.05 -31.14 -8.81
N LEU A 238 12.27 -30.63 -9.00
CA LEU A 238 13.44 -31.42 -9.39
C LEU A 238 14.55 -31.20 -8.37
N GLY A 239 14.88 -32.24 -7.58
CA GLY A 239 15.66 -32.03 -6.35
C GLY A 239 14.91 -31.05 -5.45
N GLU A 240 15.60 -30.13 -4.77
CA GLU A 240 14.98 -29.13 -3.88
C GLU A 240 14.32 -27.95 -4.60
N LYS A 241 14.47 -27.83 -5.92
CA LYS A 241 13.97 -26.67 -6.68
C LYS A 241 12.59 -26.93 -7.27
N CYS A 242 11.67 -25.99 -7.08
CA CYS A 242 10.41 -25.94 -7.83
C CYS A 242 10.71 -25.51 -9.27
N VAL A 243 10.40 -26.37 -10.24
CA VAL A 243 10.71 -26.19 -11.66
C VAL A 243 9.50 -25.82 -12.50
N ARG A 244 8.28 -25.98 -11.98
CA ARG A 244 7.06 -25.63 -12.69
C ARG A 244 5.93 -25.30 -11.72
N SER A 245 5.10 -24.34 -12.08
CA SER A 245 3.80 -24.10 -11.44
C SER A 245 2.71 -23.89 -12.48
N TRP A 246 1.48 -24.27 -12.15
CA TRP A 246 0.29 -24.05 -12.97
C TRP A 246 -0.98 -24.05 -12.14
N GLY A 247 -1.90 -23.15 -12.47
CA GLY A 247 -3.27 -23.13 -11.98
C GLY A 247 -4.19 -24.08 -12.73
N ASP A 248 -5.43 -24.18 -12.26
CA ASP A 248 -6.51 -24.90 -12.94
C ASP A 248 -6.64 -24.46 -14.42
N ASP A 249 -7.02 -25.40 -15.29
CA ASP A 249 -7.12 -25.21 -16.75
C ASP A 249 -5.83 -24.72 -17.46
N GLY A 250 -4.68 -24.83 -16.77
CA GLY A 250 -3.38 -24.38 -17.25
C GLY A 250 -3.18 -22.87 -17.17
N LEU A 251 -3.97 -22.19 -16.33
CA LEU A 251 -3.78 -20.80 -15.97
C LEU A 251 -2.37 -20.59 -15.38
N PHE A 252 -1.69 -19.51 -15.76
CA PHE A 252 -0.36 -19.15 -15.25
C PHE A 252 0.67 -20.27 -15.26
N ARG A 253 0.57 -21.19 -16.22
CA ARG A 253 1.60 -22.21 -16.33
C ARG A 253 2.94 -21.55 -16.65
N GLY A 254 3.99 -21.93 -15.94
CA GLY A 254 5.34 -21.59 -16.33
C GLY A 254 6.39 -22.57 -15.81
N ASP A 255 7.52 -22.54 -16.50
CA ASP A 255 8.65 -23.46 -16.35
C ASP A 255 9.92 -22.69 -15.99
N MET A 256 10.69 -23.22 -15.04
CA MET A 256 11.93 -22.65 -14.55
C MET A 256 13.11 -23.57 -14.88
N ILE A 257 14.11 -23.03 -15.57
CA ILE A 257 15.33 -23.73 -15.97
C ILE A 257 16.51 -23.10 -15.23
N TYR A 258 16.96 -23.77 -14.17
CA TYR A 258 18.09 -23.31 -13.37
C TYR A 258 19.42 -23.78 -13.95
N SER A 259 20.41 -22.88 -14.00
CA SER A 259 21.81 -23.18 -14.32
C SER A 259 22.72 -22.53 -13.28
N PRO A 260 22.79 -23.09 -12.04
CA PRO A 260 23.52 -22.49 -10.93
C PRO A 260 25.00 -22.28 -11.19
N GLU A 261 25.62 -23.18 -11.98
CA GLU A 261 27.01 -23.08 -12.43
C GLU A 261 27.27 -21.88 -13.35
N LYS A 262 26.21 -21.30 -13.93
CA LYS A 262 26.23 -20.07 -14.74
C LYS A 262 25.59 -18.89 -14.03
N ARG A 263 25.16 -19.05 -12.76
CA ARG A 263 24.35 -18.08 -12.00
C ARG A 263 23.20 -17.49 -12.81
N ARG A 264 22.42 -18.39 -13.43
CA ARG A 264 21.40 -18.05 -14.41
C ARG A 264 20.13 -18.86 -14.21
N THR A 265 18.99 -18.22 -14.43
CA THR A 265 17.68 -18.87 -14.48
C THR A 265 16.89 -18.39 -15.69
N ILE A 266 16.33 -19.32 -16.46
CA ILE A 266 15.38 -18.99 -17.53
C ILE A 266 13.96 -19.33 -17.07
N TYR A 267 13.07 -18.35 -17.12
CA TYR A 267 11.62 -18.54 -17.00
C TYR A 267 10.99 -18.67 -18.39
N LYS A 268 10.03 -19.58 -18.53
CA LYS A 268 9.17 -19.74 -19.73
C LYS A 268 7.70 -19.74 -19.32
N GLY A 269 6.92 -18.78 -19.81
CA GLY A 269 5.48 -18.69 -19.54
C GLY A 269 4.61 -19.50 -20.50
N CYS A 270 3.32 -19.54 -20.22
CA CYS A 270 2.30 -20.25 -21.01
C CYS A 270 1.96 -19.59 -22.36
N ASP A 271 2.45 -18.38 -22.58
CA ASP A 271 2.29 -17.52 -23.74
C ASP A 271 3.61 -17.37 -24.53
N ASP A 272 4.50 -18.35 -24.39
CA ASP A 272 5.84 -18.41 -25.00
C ASP A 272 6.81 -17.30 -24.55
N ARG A 273 6.45 -16.46 -23.56
CA ARG A 273 7.35 -15.45 -23.00
C ARG A 273 8.57 -16.11 -22.35
N ILE A 274 9.76 -15.55 -22.57
CA ILE A 274 11.02 -16.01 -21.98
C ILE A 274 11.68 -14.84 -21.23
N ILE A 275 11.99 -15.05 -19.95
CA ILE A 275 12.75 -14.08 -19.16
C ILE A 275 14.03 -14.75 -18.67
N ASP A 276 15.17 -14.07 -18.82
CA ASP A 276 16.48 -14.55 -18.39
C ASP A 276 16.99 -13.72 -17.20
N TYR A 277 17.18 -14.38 -16.06
CA TYR A 277 17.69 -13.80 -14.83
C TYR A 277 19.14 -14.19 -14.63
N ARG A 278 20.00 -13.21 -14.32
CA ARG A 278 21.38 -13.43 -13.88
C ARG A 278 21.59 -12.89 -12.48
N TYR A 279 22.38 -13.60 -11.68
CA TYR A 279 22.59 -13.25 -10.27
C TYR A 279 24.07 -13.34 -9.86
N ASN A 280 24.41 -12.67 -8.75
CA ASN A 280 25.77 -12.64 -8.21
C ASN A 280 26.03 -13.79 -7.22
N GLU A 281 27.20 -13.79 -6.58
CA GLU A 281 27.60 -14.85 -5.64
C GLU A 281 26.74 -14.87 -4.35
N ASN A 282 26.11 -13.75 -4.04
CA ASN A 282 25.20 -13.58 -2.90
C ASN A 282 23.74 -13.91 -3.27
N ASN A 283 23.49 -14.51 -4.43
CA ASN A 283 22.15 -14.84 -4.95
C ASN A 283 21.23 -13.63 -5.18
N LEU A 284 21.80 -12.44 -5.39
CA LEU A 284 21.04 -11.23 -5.75
C LEU A 284 20.96 -11.09 -7.28
N VAL A 285 19.78 -10.81 -7.82
CA VAL A 285 19.54 -10.68 -9.27
C VAL A 285 20.14 -9.37 -9.78
N VAL A 286 21.20 -9.50 -10.59
CA VAL A 286 21.94 -8.37 -11.17
C VAL A 286 21.49 -8.01 -12.59
N GLU A 287 20.89 -8.94 -13.32
CA GLU A 287 20.29 -8.66 -14.63
C GLU A 287 18.96 -9.38 -14.79
N GLU A 288 17.97 -8.68 -15.35
CA GLU A 288 16.73 -9.22 -15.85
C GLU A 288 16.61 -8.87 -17.34
N ILE A 289 16.54 -9.91 -18.18
CA ILE A 289 16.48 -9.78 -19.63
C ILE A 289 15.07 -10.20 -20.06
N ASP A 290 14.35 -9.26 -20.64
CA ASP A 290 12.96 -9.47 -21.06
C ASP A 290 12.87 -10.25 -22.38
N PRO A 291 11.65 -10.62 -22.82
CA PRO A 291 11.45 -11.38 -24.07
C PRO A 291 11.93 -10.69 -25.37
N TYR A 292 12.31 -9.42 -25.31
CA TYR A 292 12.89 -8.66 -26.43
C TYR A 292 14.39 -8.42 -26.27
N ASP A 293 15.05 -9.18 -25.41
CA ASP A 293 16.48 -9.06 -25.08
C ASP A 293 16.86 -7.69 -24.47
N ARG A 294 15.89 -6.95 -23.91
CA ARG A 294 16.14 -5.68 -23.22
C ARG A 294 16.53 -5.97 -21.77
N VAL A 295 17.54 -5.27 -21.28
CA VAL A 295 18.19 -5.60 -20.01
C VAL A 295 17.89 -4.53 -18.97
N THR A 296 17.41 -4.96 -17.80
CA THR A 296 17.46 -4.19 -16.56
C THR A 296 18.66 -4.66 -15.74
N GLN A 297 19.52 -3.74 -15.30
CA GLN A 297 20.70 -4.07 -14.48
C GLN A 297 20.57 -3.49 -13.07
N ASN A 298 20.85 -4.32 -12.07
CA ASN A 298 20.87 -3.94 -10.66
C ASN A 298 22.29 -4.06 -10.12
N ALA A 299 22.71 -3.07 -9.34
CA ALA A 299 23.96 -3.11 -8.57
C ALA A 299 23.65 -3.08 -7.07
N TYR A 300 24.40 -3.86 -6.30
CA TYR A 300 24.25 -3.96 -4.85
C TYR A 300 25.57 -3.66 -4.15
N ASP A 301 25.51 -3.13 -2.93
CA ASP A 301 26.67 -3.02 -2.05
C ASP A 301 26.99 -4.36 -1.35
N ASP A 302 28.05 -4.40 -0.55
CA ASP A 302 28.49 -5.59 0.18
C ASP A 302 27.49 -6.03 1.27
N LYS A 303 26.60 -5.13 1.70
CA LYS A 303 25.51 -5.41 2.66
C LYS A 303 24.23 -5.90 1.97
N GLY A 304 24.20 -5.91 0.63
CA GLY A 304 23.06 -6.34 -0.18
C GLY A 304 22.02 -5.25 -0.46
N ASN A 305 22.31 -3.99 -0.14
CA ASN A 305 21.44 -2.87 -0.49
C ASN A 305 21.56 -2.54 -1.98
N LEU A 306 20.44 -2.20 -2.63
CA LEU A 306 20.39 -1.83 -4.04
C LEU A 306 20.97 -0.41 -4.23
N VAL A 307 22.14 -0.27 -4.83
CA VAL A 307 22.82 1.03 -5.03
C VAL A 307 22.62 1.63 -6.42
N SER A 308 22.21 0.85 -7.42
CA SER A 308 21.87 1.40 -8.73
C SER A 308 20.92 0.48 -9.50
N VAL A 309 20.01 1.10 -10.25
CA VAL A 309 19.17 0.45 -11.26
C VAL A 309 19.40 1.14 -12.59
N LEU A 310 19.75 0.37 -13.61
CA LEU A 310 19.73 0.78 -15.01
C LEU A 310 18.54 0.09 -15.68
N ASP A 311 17.59 0.85 -16.17
CA ASP A 311 16.39 0.31 -16.79
C ASP A 311 16.61 -0.09 -18.27
N ARG A 312 15.54 -0.56 -18.93
CA ARG A 312 15.58 -1.05 -20.32
C ARG A 312 15.72 0.08 -21.35
N CYS A 313 15.53 1.34 -20.95
CA CYS A 313 15.76 2.53 -21.76
C CYS A 313 17.12 3.20 -21.47
N GLY A 314 17.97 2.62 -20.63
CA GLY A 314 19.29 3.15 -20.29
C GLY A 314 19.27 4.28 -19.25
N ARG A 315 18.15 4.47 -18.56
CA ARG A 315 17.98 5.44 -17.47
C ARG A 315 18.50 4.86 -16.18
N ARG A 316 19.30 5.64 -15.45
CA ARG A 316 20.00 5.17 -14.26
C ARG A 316 19.52 5.92 -13.03
N VAL A 317 19.07 5.18 -12.02
CA VAL A 317 18.85 5.70 -10.66
C VAL A 317 19.95 5.15 -9.76
N VAL A 318 20.44 5.98 -8.84
CA VAL A 318 21.50 5.64 -7.88
C VAL A 318 21.02 5.92 -6.47
N PHE A 319 21.36 5.03 -5.54
CA PHE A 319 21.01 5.16 -4.12
C PHE A 319 22.28 5.12 -3.26
N GLY A 320 22.33 5.97 -2.25
CA GLY A 320 23.36 5.96 -1.22
C GLY A 320 22.77 5.58 0.14
N TYR A 321 23.51 4.81 0.92
CA TYR A 321 23.13 4.36 2.25
C TYR A 321 24.20 4.71 3.27
N ASP A 322 23.79 4.98 4.52
CA ASP A 322 24.70 5.07 5.65
C ASP A 322 25.09 3.68 6.18
N ASP A 323 25.87 3.64 7.25
CA ASP A 323 26.34 2.39 7.83
C ASP A 323 25.23 1.55 8.48
N HIS A 324 24.11 2.15 8.88
CA HIS A 324 22.93 1.47 9.43
C HIS A 324 21.94 1.01 8.33
N GLY A 325 22.23 1.32 7.06
CA GLY A 325 21.38 0.97 5.92
C GLY A 325 20.23 1.96 5.68
N ASN A 326 20.26 3.14 6.29
CA ASN A 326 19.30 4.20 5.95
C ASN A 326 19.69 4.83 4.62
N LYS A 327 18.72 5.06 3.75
CA LYS A 327 18.95 5.73 2.46
C LYS A 327 19.27 7.21 2.71
N VAL A 328 20.50 7.64 2.48
CA VAL A 328 20.95 9.04 2.65
C VAL A 328 20.90 9.84 1.35
N GLU A 329 20.85 9.16 0.21
CA GLU A 329 20.87 9.79 -1.10
C GLU A 329 20.07 8.99 -2.14
N GLU A 330 19.39 9.73 -3.02
CA GLU A 330 18.80 9.23 -4.24
C GLU A 330 19.12 10.20 -5.38
N VAL A 331 19.67 9.67 -6.48
CA VAL A 331 19.92 10.42 -7.71
C VAL A 331 19.10 9.80 -8.81
N ASP A 332 18.17 10.56 -9.37
CA ASP A 332 17.31 10.09 -10.46
C ASP A 332 18.03 10.07 -11.82
N ALA A 333 17.30 9.70 -12.87
CA ALA A 333 17.83 9.58 -14.22
C ALA A 333 18.28 10.91 -14.85
N GLU A 334 17.87 12.05 -14.28
CA GLU A 334 18.24 13.40 -14.72
C GLU A 334 19.51 13.88 -14.00
N GLY A 335 19.98 13.12 -12.99
CA GLY A 335 21.04 13.55 -12.10
C GLY A 335 20.57 14.48 -10.98
N ARG A 336 19.26 14.64 -10.79
CA ARG A 336 18.68 15.41 -9.69
C ARG A 336 18.81 14.60 -8.40
N ARG A 337 19.16 15.28 -7.30
CA ARG A 337 19.57 14.65 -6.05
C ARG A 337 18.58 14.96 -4.94
N THR A 338 18.05 13.93 -4.30
CA THR A 338 17.33 14.01 -3.02
C THR A 338 18.24 13.47 -1.92
N THR A 339 18.36 14.21 -0.80
CA THR A 339 19.17 13.77 0.34
C THR A 339 18.32 13.62 1.60
N TYR A 340 18.74 12.72 2.47
CA TYR A 340 18.08 12.40 3.73
C TYR A 340 19.10 12.45 4.87
N ALA A 341 18.78 13.16 5.93
CA ALA A 341 19.60 13.21 7.14
C ALA A 341 18.87 12.54 8.29
N TYR A 342 19.60 11.73 9.06
CA TYR A 342 19.08 10.98 10.20
C TYR A 342 19.79 11.41 11.48
N ASP A 343 19.11 11.29 12.62
CA ASP A 343 19.74 11.41 13.94
C ASP A 343 20.37 10.09 14.40
N ASP A 344 21.02 10.10 15.57
CA ASP A 344 21.64 8.92 16.19
C ASP A 344 20.63 7.81 16.58
N LYS A 345 19.32 8.04 16.38
CA LYS A 345 18.23 7.09 16.64
C LYS A 345 17.58 6.59 15.34
N ASP A 346 18.23 6.80 14.19
CA ASP A 346 17.76 6.48 12.83
C ASP A 346 16.41 7.15 12.48
N GLN A 347 16.18 8.37 12.99
CA GLN A 347 14.99 9.16 12.70
C GLN A 347 15.32 10.20 11.63
N LEU A 348 14.53 10.25 10.55
CA LEU A 348 14.69 11.22 9.48
C LEU A 348 14.44 12.63 10.02
N ILE A 349 15.49 13.44 10.18
CA ILE A 349 15.39 14.81 10.68
C ILE A 349 15.33 15.86 9.58
N GLU A 350 15.84 15.55 8.38
CA GLU A 350 15.77 16.44 7.22
C GLU A 350 15.62 15.64 5.92
N LYS A 351 14.69 16.04 5.07
CA LYS A 351 14.64 15.64 3.65
C LYS A 351 14.89 16.88 2.80
N THR A 352 15.86 16.82 1.90
CA THR A 352 16.11 17.88 0.90
C THR A 352 15.75 17.35 -0.48
N GLU A 353 14.78 17.98 -1.12
CA GLU A 353 14.37 17.70 -2.51
C GLU A 353 15.38 18.29 -3.52
N PRO A 354 15.35 17.87 -4.80
CA PRO A 354 16.29 18.40 -5.79
C PRO A 354 16.22 19.91 -6.02
N SER A 355 15.07 20.53 -5.74
CA SER A 355 14.86 21.98 -5.77
C SER A 355 15.62 22.73 -4.66
N GLY A 356 16.21 22.02 -3.69
CA GLY A 356 16.78 22.58 -2.47
C GLY A 356 15.76 22.81 -1.34
N GLU A 357 14.49 22.48 -1.56
CA GLU A 357 13.45 22.55 -0.53
C GLU A 357 13.65 21.48 0.53
N LYS A 358 13.44 21.88 1.77
CA LYS A 358 13.66 21.07 2.96
C LYS A 358 12.36 20.80 3.68
N THR A 359 12.23 19.57 4.16
CA THR A 359 11.28 19.23 5.22
C THR A 359 12.07 18.78 6.44
N ILE A 360 11.87 19.47 7.56
CA ILE A 360 12.56 19.22 8.83
C ILE A 360 11.58 18.57 9.79
N TYR A 361 12.01 17.50 10.46
CA TYR A 361 11.22 16.77 11.43
C TYR A 361 11.86 16.88 12.82
N ASN A 362 11.05 17.13 13.83
CA ASN A 362 11.46 17.09 15.23
C ASN A 362 10.65 16.03 15.95
N TYR A 363 11.34 15.27 16.80
CA TYR A 363 10.78 14.14 17.53
C TYR A 363 10.82 14.39 19.03
N ASP A 364 9.86 13.80 19.76
CA ASP A 364 10.03 13.60 21.20
C ASP A 364 11.00 12.44 21.48
N ASP A 365 11.37 12.22 22.75
CA ASP A 365 12.29 11.14 23.13
C ASP A 365 11.80 9.73 22.76
N ARG A 366 10.48 9.58 22.57
CA ARG A 366 9.82 8.33 22.18
C ARG A 366 9.73 8.18 20.66
N GLY A 367 10.14 9.17 19.88
CA GLY A 367 10.14 9.15 18.41
C GLY A 367 8.82 9.54 17.76
N ASN A 368 7.94 10.23 18.49
CA ASN A 368 6.73 10.83 17.92
C ASN A 368 7.07 12.17 17.26
N ILE A 369 6.56 12.44 16.05
CA ILE A 369 6.81 13.69 15.32
C ILE A 369 6.05 14.84 15.99
N ILE A 370 6.75 15.65 16.78
CA ILE A 370 6.16 16.82 17.46
C ILE A 370 6.13 18.07 16.58
N LYS A 371 7.01 18.15 15.58
CA LYS A 371 7.03 19.26 14.61
C LYS A 371 7.48 18.78 13.23
N GLU A 372 6.76 19.19 12.19
CA GLU A 372 7.18 19.13 10.79
C GLU A 372 7.21 20.56 10.25
N GLU A 373 8.31 20.95 9.61
CA GLU A 373 8.51 22.28 9.04
C GLU A 373 8.97 22.17 7.59
N LYS A 374 8.27 22.83 6.67
CA LYS A 374 8.59 22.83 5.24
C LYS A 374 9.17 24.17 4.80
N SER A 375 9.95 24.17 3.72
CA SER A 375 10.57 25.39 3.18
C SER A 375 9.58 26.49 2.76
N ASN A 376 8.32 26.16 2.50
CA ASN A 376 7.27 27.13 2.22
C ASN A 376 6.71 27.82 3.48
N GLY A 377 7.22 27.51 4.68
CA GLY A 377 6.74 28.06 5.95
C GLY A 377 5.61 27.26 6.61
N ASP A 378 5.11 26.20 5.96
CA ASP A 378 4.13 25.29 6.56
C ASP A 378 4.74 24.60 7.79
N ILE A 379 4.06 24.72 8.93
CA ILE A 379 4.46 24.09 10.18
C ILE A 379 3.30 23.26 10.71
N THR A 380 3.53 21.97 10.96
CA THR A 380 2.63 21.10 11.71
C THR A 380 3.20 20.79 13.07
N ILE A 381 2.44 21.03 14.13
CA ILE A 381 2.76 20.69 15.51
C ILE A 381 1.79 19.59 15.97
N ASN A 382 2.32 18.55 16.60
CA ASN A 382 1.51 17.47 17.17
C ASN A 382 1.82 17.31 18.66
N GLU A 383 0.80 16.97 19.44
CA GLU A 383 0.94 16.56 20.82
C GLU A 383 0.47 15.11 20.99
N TYR A 384 1.16 14.38 21.86
CA TYR A 384 0.90 12.96 22.12
C TYR A 384 0.70 12.71 23.61
N ASP A 385 -0.16 11.76 23.97
CA ASP A 385 -0.29 11.30 25.34
C ASP A 385 0.85 10.36 25.77
N ALA A 386 0.77 9.80 26.98
CA ALA A 386 1.75 8.87 27.53
C ALA A 386 1.82 7.53 26.76
N GLU A 387 0.74 7.15 26.08
CA GLU A 387 0.61 5.90 25.32
C GLU A 387 0.94 6.09 23.83
N GLY A 388 1.29 7.32 23.42
CA GLY A 388 1.70 7.65 22.06
C GLY A 388 0.54 7.92 21.11
N HIS A 389 -0.68 8.13 21.64
CA HIS A 389 -1.78 8.61 20.80
C HIS A 389 -1.61 10.10 20.54
N LYS A 390 -1.78 10.49 19.28
CA LYS A 390 -1.83 11.90 18.90
C LYS A 390 -3.10 12.52 19.46
N ILE A 391 -3.01 13.43 20.42
CA ILE A 391 -4.15 14.09 21.08
C ILE A 391 -4.45 15.48 20.53
N LEU A 392 -3.47 16.11 19.89
CA LEU A 392 -3.61 17.37 19.17
C LEU A 392 -2.81 17.33 17.88
N SER A 393 -3.35 17.95 16.84
CA SER A 393 -2.61 18.29 15.62
C SER A 393 -3.00 19.69 15.19
N GLN A 394 -2.01 20.56 15.06
CA GLN A 394 -2.15 21.93 14.60
C GLN A 394 -1.23 22.12 13.41
N SER A 395 -1.80 22.23 12.22
CA SER A 395 -1.08 22.74 11.07
C SER A 395 -1.25 24.26 11.00
N SER A 396 -0.24 25.00 10.59
CA SER A 396 -0.36 26.43 10.21
C SER A 396 -1.50 26.63 9.22
N ASN A 397 -1.81 25.58 8.46
CA ASN A 397 -2.75 25.59 7.35
C ASN A 397 -4.13 24.96 7.60
N GLN A 398 -4.41 24.47 8.81
CA GLN A 398 -5.67 23.80 9.11
C GLN A 398 -6.17 24.13 10.51
N MET A 399 -7.50 24.09 10.69
CA MET A 399 -8.09 24.15 12.03
C MET A 399 -7.50 23.04 12.91
N PRO A 400 -7.02 23.37 14.13
CA PRO A 400 -6.46 22.37 15.02
C PRO A 400 -7.47 21.28 15.38
N LYS A 401 -7.00 20.03 15.42
CA LYS A 401 -7.81 18.83 15.67
C LYS A 401 -7.41 18.20 16.99
N LYS A 402 -8.38 17.98 17.89
CA LYS A 402 -8.20 17.16 19.09
C LYS A 402 -8.73 15.75 18.85
N TYR A 403 -8.02 14.76 19.36
CA TYR A 403 -8.37 13.35 19.23
C TYR A 403 -8.61 12.76 20.62
N VAL A 404 -9.63 11.91 20.73
CA VAL A 404 -10.01 11.26 21.98
C VAL A 404 -10.00 9.76 21.77
N TYR A 405 -9.28 9.05 22.64
CA TYR A 405 -9.14 7.60 22.61
C TYR A 405 -9.77 6.98 23.85
N ASP A 406 -10.21 5.73 23.73
CA ASP A 406 -10.63 4.93 24.88
C ASP A 406 -9.48 4.09 25.46
N GLN A 407 -9.77 3.32 26.51
CA GLN A 407 -8.81 2.44 27.19
C GLN A 407 -8.34 1.22 26.37
N TYR A 408 -8.89 1.02 25.17
CA TYR A 408 -8.51 -0.05 24.24
C TYR A 408 -7.75 0.53 23.02
N HIS A 409 -7.27 1.77 23.14
CA HIS A 409 -6.54 2.50 22.11
C HIS A 409 -7.38 2.80 20.84
N GLN A 410 -8.70 2.86 20.97
CA GLN A 410 -9.61 3.13 19.85
C GLN A 410 -9.97 4.62 19.78
N LEU A 411 -9.95 5.21 18.58
CA LEU A 411 -10.30 6.62 18.37
C LEU A 411 -11.81 6.83 18.48
N ILE A 412 -12.29 7.32 19.61
CA ILE A 412 -13.73 7.53 19.85
C ILE A 412 -14.22 8.93 19.49
N GLY A 413 -13.31 9.88 19.23
CA GLY A 413 -13.67 11.25 18.90
C GLY A 413 -12.61 12.06 18.17
N ILE A 414 -13.03 12.90 17.21
CA ILE A 414 -12.23 13.99 16.63
C ILE A 414 -13.01 15.29 16.81
N GLN A 415 -12.41 16.30 17.44
CA GLN A 415 -13.00 17.62 17.65
C GLN A 415 -12.20 18.68 16.91
N PHE A 416 -12.86 19.47 16.07
CA PHE A 416 -12.26 20.66 15.45
C PHE A 416 -12.35 21.84 16.41
N LEU A 417 -11.21 22.45 16.74
CA LEU A 417 -11.18 23.64 17.60
C LEU A 417 -11.91 24.79 16.90
N PHE A 418 -12.86 25.43 17.60
CA PHE A 418 -13.73 26.53 17.14
C PHE A 418 -14.83 26.22 16.11
N GLY A 419 -14.89 24.98 15.57
CA GLY A 419 -15.89 24.58 14.54
C GLY A 419 -17.10 23.77 15.03
N GLY A 420 -17.13 23.34 16.31
CA GLY A 420 -18.26 22.61 16.91
C GLY A 420 -18.46 21.16 16.43
N ASP A 421 -17.98 20.81 15.23
CA ASP A 421 -18.10 19.47 14.66
C ASP A 421 -17.27 18.43 15.42
N ILE A 422 -17.94 17.32 15.75
CA ILE A 422 -17.34 16.19 16.45
C ILE A 422 -17.67 14.92 15.69
N ASN A 423 -16.64 14.27 15.13
CA ASN A 423 -16.78 12.89 14.67
C ASN A 423 -16.72 11.97 15.88
N ARG A 424 -17.62 10.98 15.96
CA ARG A 424 -17.62 9.97 17.03
C ARG A 424 -17.77 8.58 16.47
N TYR A 425 -17.13 7.62 17.13
CA TYR A 425 -17.06 6.24 16.69
C TYR A 425 -17.36 5.29 17.85
N ARG A 426 -17.91 4.13 17.52
CA ARG A 426 -18.06 2.98 18.43
C ARG A 426 -17.49 1.75 17.77
N TYR A 427 -16.92 0.86 18.58
CA TYR A 427 -16.20 -0.30 18.09
C TYR A 427 -16.72 -1.60 18.71
N ASP A 428 -16.51 -2.71 18.01
CA ASP A 428 -16.57 -4.05 18.59
C ASP A 428 -15.20 -4.47 19.19
N MET A 429 -15.12 -5.70 19.70
CA MET A 429 -13.89 -6.20 20.33
C MET A 429 -12.74 -6.49 19.37
N LEU A 430 -13.02 -6.66 18.07
CA LEU A 430 -12.00 -6.85 17.04
C LEU A 430 -11.48 -5.50 16.52
N GLY A 431 -12.14 -4.39 16.89
CA GLY A 431 -11.77 -3.04 16.48
C GLY A 431 -12.54 -2.56 15.24
N ASN A 432 -13.65 -3.21 14.90
CA ASN A 432 -14.50 -2.77 13.79
C ASN A 432 -15.39 -1.61 14.22
N VAL A 433 -15.52 -0.58 13.38
CA VAL A 433 -16.39 0.58 13.67
C VAL A 433 -17.85 0.18 13.47
N ILE A 434 -18.57 -0.12 14.55
CA ILE A 434 -19.99 -0.54 14.54
C ILE A 434 -20.98 0.63 14.50
N SER A 435 -20.54 1.84 14.85
CA SER A 435 -21.36 3.04 14.67
C SER A 435 -20.52 4.28 14.40
N VAL A 436 -20.99 5.14 13.50
CA VAL A 436 -20.40 6.45 13.19
C VAL A 436 -21.44 7.53 13.44
N TRP A 437 -21.06 8.62 14.09
CA TRP A 437 -21.90 9.81 14.24
C TRP A 437 -21.81 10.67 12.97
N ASP A 438 -22.93 10.92 12.30
CA ASP A 438 -22.99 11.70 11.05
C ASP A 438 -23.18 13.22 11.27
N GLY A 439 -23.08 13.68 12.52
CA GLY A 439 -23.38 15.05 12.94
C GLY A 439 -24.73 15.19 13.64
N LYS A 440 -25.68 14.27 13.40
CA LYS A 440 -27.05 14.33 13.96
C LYS A 440 -27.54 13.02 14.58
N SER A 441 -27.12 11.89 14.03
CA SER A 441 -27.57 10.55 14.40
C SER A 441 -26.45 9.53 14.22
N TRP A 442 -26.64 8.33 14.80
CA TRP A 442 -25.73 7.21 14.59
C TRP A 442 -26.10 6.44 13.31
N VAL A 443 -25.12 6.20 12.46
CA VAL A 443 -25.15 5.25 11.36
C VAL A 443 -24.53 3.95 11.86
N ASN A 444 -25.25 2.83 11.74
CA ASN A 444 -24.81 1.54 12.29
C ASN A 444 -24.21 0.65 11.21
N HIS A 445 -23.14 -0.05 11.54
CA HIS A 445 -22.44 -0.97 10.66
C HIS A 445 -22.49 -2.40 11.22
N LYS A 446 -22.59 -3.38 10.33
CA LYS A 446 -22.46 -4.80 10.67
C LYS A 446 -21.35 -5.44 9.85
N TYR A 447 -20.61 -6.33 10.48
CA TYR A 447 -19.48 -7.04 9.89
C TYR A 447 -19.72 -8.55 9.97
N ASP A 448 -19.08 -9.29 9.08
CA ASP A 448 -18.92 -10.73 9.26
C ASP A 448 -17.75 -11.06 10.23
N ASN A 449 -17.49 -12.34 10.51
CA ASN A 449 -16.44 -12.72 11.46
C ASN A 449 -15.01 -12.44 10.94
N MET A 450 -14.86 -12.14 9.65
CA MET A 450 -13.59 -11.70 9.05
C MET A 450 -13.45 -10.18 9.05
N SER A 451 -14.31 -9.46 9.78
CA SER A 451 -14.29 -8.00 9.88
C SER A 451 -14.57 -7.29 8.54
N ARG A 452 -15.32 -7.93 7.64
CA ARG A 452 -15.75 -7.33 6.36
C ARG A 452 -17.15 -6.70 6.52
N LEU A 453 -17.31 -5.45 6.07
CA LEU A 453 -18.56 -4.69 6.20
C LEU A 453 -19.67 -5.26 5.32
N ILE A 454 -20.72 -5.83 5.92
CA ILE A 454 -21.84 -6.46 5.21
C ILE A 454 -23.11 -5.61 5.18
N GLU A 455 -23.28 -4.67 6.12
CA GLU A 455 -24.47 -3.82 6.19
C GLU A 455 -24.17 -2.45 6.79
N ILE A 456 -24.76 -1.40 6.21
CA ILE A 456 -24.83 -0.05 6.79
C ILE A 456 -26.31 0.32 6.92
N GLU A 457 -26.76 0.62 8.13
CA GLU A 457 -28.11 1.07 8.44
C GLU A 457 -28.09 2.56 8.79
N TYR A 458 -28.86 3.34 8.03
CA TYR A 458 -28.94 4.80 8.18
C TYR A 458 -30.12 5.21 9.09
N PRO A 459 -30.09 6.42 9.68
CA PRO A 459 -31.14 6.91 10.58
C PRO A 459 -32.54 6.99 9.94
N ASP A 460 -32.62 7.08 8.61
CA ASP A 460 -33.87 7.08 7.85
C ASP A 460 -34.43 5.67 7.59
N GLY A 461 -33.78 4.63 8.12
CA GLY A 461 -34.12 3.22 7.94
C GLY A 461 -33.67 2.63 6.60
N THR A 462 -33.01 3.41 5.73
CA THR A 462 -32.42 2.88 4.49
C THR A 462 -31.16 2.07 4.81
N ILE A 463 -30.89 1.07 3.98
CA ILE A 463 -29.79 0.12 4.22
C ILE A 463 -28.94 0.00 2.96
N LYS A 464 -27.61 -0.04 3.12
CA LYS A 464 -26.68 -0.57 2.11
C LYS A 464 -26.22 -1.96 2.52
N LYS A 465 -26.04 -2.85 1.55
CA LYS A 465 -25.56 -4.22 1.80
C LYS A 465 -24.40 -4.58 0.89
N ASN A 466 -23.45 -5.33 1.43
CA ASN A 466 -22.38 -5.97 0.68
C ASN A 466 -22.41 -7.48 0.98
N ALA A 467 -22.06 -8.29 -0.02
CA ALA A 467 -21.74 -9.70 0.18
C ALA A 467 -20.43 -10.00 -0.50
N TYR A 468 -19.66 -10.91 0.09
CA TYR A 468 -18.34 -11.30 -0.38
C TYR A 468 -18.28 -12.80 -0.63
N ASP A 469 -17.45 -13.22 -1.58
CA ASP A 469 -17.04 -14.62 -1.68
C ASP A 469 -16.07 -14.98 -0.53
N PRO A 470 -15.67 -16.26 -0.44
CA PRO A 470 -14.65 -16.69 0.51
C PRO A 470 -13.28 -15.99 0.47
N GLU A 471 -12.81 -15.50 -0.67
CA GLU A 471 -11.52 -14.78 -0.77
C GLU A 471 -11.65 -13.27 -0.50
N GLY A 472 -12.87 -12.76 -0.31
CA GLY A 472 -13.12 -11.35 -0.01
C GLY A 472 -13.53 -10.51 -1.20
N ASN A 473 -13.75 -11.12 -2.37
CA ASN A 473 -14.25 -10.41 -3.54
C ASN A 473 -15.72 -10.04 -3.35
N PRO A 474 -16.13 -8.80 -3.64
CA PRO A 474 -17.52 -8.39 -3.49
C PRO A 474 -18.38 -9.08 -4.56
N ILE A 475 -19.30 -9.96 -4.18
CA ILE A 475 -20.23 -10.68 -5.08
C ILE A 475 -21.60 -10.00 -5.20
N SER A 476 -21.93 -9.10 -4.28
CA SER A 476 -23.17 -8.31 -4.33
C SER A 476 -22.98 -6.97 -3.66
N TYR A 477 -23.56 -5.93 -4.25
CA TYR A 477 -23.70 -4.60 -3.65
C TYR A 477 -25.14 -4.13 -3.83
N THR A 478 -25.80 -3.73 -2.73
CA THR A 478 -27.13 -3.12 -2.76
C THR A 478 -27.04 -1.70 -2.19
N ASP A 479 -27.47 -0.71 -2.96
CA ASP A 479 -27.49 0.68 -2.51
C ASP A 479 -28.74 1.02 -1.67
N ARG A 480 -28.82 2.27 -1.18
CA ARG A 480 -29.94 2.76 -0.35
C ARG A 480 -31.30 2.78 -1.08
N LEU A 481 -31.30 2.71 -2.41
CA LEU A 481 -32.51 2.64 -3.23
C LEU A 481 -32.94 1.19 -3.51
N GLY A 482 -32.22 0.21 -2.96
CA GLY A 482 -32.50 -1.22 -3.18
C GLY A 482 -31.98 -1.75 -4.52
N ARG A 483 -31.24 -0.94 -5.29
CA ARG A 483 -30.65 -1.37 -6.56
C ARG A 483 -29.46 -2.29 -6.26
N THR A 484 -29.44 -3.46 -6.91
CA THR A 484 -28.44 -4.49 -6.62
C THR A 484 -27.58 -4.79 -7.83
N TRP A 485 -26.26 -4.71 -7.66
CA TRP A 485 -25.26 -5.19 -8.60
C TRP A 485 -24.73 -6.53 -8.12
N LYS A 486 -24.51 -7.46 -9.04
CA LYS A 486 -23.89 -8.75 -8.76
C LYS A 486 -22.59 -8.87 -9.54
N TYR A 487 -21.62 -9.52 -8.93
CA TYR A 487 -20.30 -9.72 -9.50
C TYR A 487 -19.97 -11.20 -9.48
N ARG A 488 -19.25 -11.67 -10.49
CA ARG A 488 -18.73 -13.04 -10.55
C ARG A 488 -17.24 -13.02 -10.81
N TYR A 489 -16.54 -13.91 -10.13
CA TYR A 489 -15.10 -14.04 -10.21
C TYR A 489 -14.70 -15.45 -10.62
N LYS A 490 -13.52 -15.58 -11.22
CA LYS A 490 -12.82 -16.86 -11.38
C LYS A 490 -11.54 -16.91 -10.53
N ALA A 491 -10.64 -17.86 -10.82
CA ALA A 491 -9.35 -17.98 -10.15
C ALA A 491 -8.62 -16.64 -10.05
N ARG A 492 -7.88 -16.43 -8.94
CA ARG A 492 -7.09 -15.20 -8.69
C ARG A 492 -7.92 -13.92 -8.76
N ASP A 493 -9.14 -13.96 -8.24
CA ASP A 493 -9.98 -12.76 -8.05
C ASP A 493 -10.32 -12.02 -9.36
N GLN A 494 -10.25 -12.71 -10.49
CA GLN A 494 -10.55 -12.13 -11.80
C GLN A 494 -12.05 -11.94 -11.98
N LEU A 495 -12.49 -10.68 -12.08
CA LEU A 495 -13.88 -10.32 -12.36
C LEU A 495 -14.29 -10.74 -13.78
N ILE A 496 -15.25 -11.64 -13.93
CA ILE A 496 -15.73 -12.17 -15.23
C ILE A 496 -17.11 -11.66 -15.63
N GLU A 497 -17.90 -11.15 -14.68
CA GLU A 497 -19.24 -10.62 -14.98
C GLU A 497 -19.68 -9.59 -13.94
N ILE A 498 -20.23 -8.47 -14.42
CA ILE A 498 -21.01 -7.50 -13.62
C ILE A 498 -22.44 -7.55 -14.15
N VAL A 499 -23.42 -7.79 -13.27
CA VAL A 499 -24.85 -7.70 -13.59
C VAL A 499 -25.43 -6.50 -12.87
N ALA A 500 -25.98 -5.56 -13.64
CA ALA A 500 -26.62 -4.36 -13.14
C ALA A 500 -28.06 -4.65 -12.64
N PRO A 501 -28.69 -3.72 -11.91
CA PRO A 501 -30.03 -3.90 -11.34
C PRO A 501 -31.13 -4.18 -12.36
N ASP A 502 -30.97 -3.71 -13.60
CA ASP A 502 -31.90 -3.94 -14.72
C ASP A 502 -31.67 -5.29 -15.43
N GLY A 503 -30.70 -6.08 -14.97
CA GLY A 503 -30.31 -7.37 -15.56
C GLY A 503 -29.33 -7.27 -16.72
N SER A 504 -28.95 -6.07 -17.16
CA SER A 504 -27.88 -5.88 -18.13
C SER A 504 -26.54 -6.37 -17.56
N SER A 505 -25.69 -6.95 -18.41
CA SER A 505 -24.44 -7.58 -17.98
C SER A 505 -23.25 -7.12 -18.80
N LEU A 506 -22.13 -6.86 -18.12
CA LEU A 506 -20.81 -6.65 -18.71
C LEU A 506 -19.95 -7.88 -18.40
N LYS A 507 -19.31 -8.49 -19.41
CA LYS A 507 -18.50 -9.71 -19.25
C LYS A 507 -17.04 -9.48 -19.61
N PHE A 508 -16.16 -10.26 -19.00
CA PHE A 508 -14.72 -10.16 -19.16
C PHE A 508 -14.12 -11.55 -19.36
N ASP A 509 -13.28 -11.70 -20.38
CA ASP A 509 -12.48 -12.90 -20.61
C ASP A 509 -11.00 -12.56 -20.49
N TYR A 510 -10.19 -13.52 -20.02
CA TYR A 510 -8.76 -13.31 -19.78
C TYR A 510 -7.91 -14.39 -20.45
N THR A 511 -6.67 -14.04 -20.81
CA THR A 511 -5.67 -14.97 -21.32
C THR A 511 -5.25 -15.98 -20.24
N LYS A 512 -4.53 -17.04 -20.64
CA LYS A 512 -3.92 -17.97 -19.68
C LYS A 512 -2.77 -17.34 -18.89
N ALA A 513 -2.25 -16.20 -19.32
CA ALA A 513 -1.29 -15.40 -18.59
C ALA A 513 -1.97 -14.28 -17.76
N ASP A 514 -3.30 -14.31 -17.63
CA ASP A 514 -4.12 -13.46 -16.74
C ASP A 514 -4.38 -12.04 -17.20
N GLU A 515 -4.13 -11.76 -18.48
CA GLU A 515 -4.39 -10.46 -19.07
C GLU A 515 -5.85 -10.37 -19.54
N LEU A 516 -6.48 -9.20 -19.41
CA LEU A 516 -7.86 -8.99 -19.90
C LEU A 516 -7.90 -9.08 -21.43
N SER A 517 -8.43 -10.17 -21.98
CA SER A 517 -8.44 -10.44 -23.41
C SER A 517 -9.67 -9.89 -24.14
N GLU A 518 -10.85 -9.88 -23.50
CA GLU A 518 -12.09 -9.43 -24.13
C GLU A 518 -13.04 -8.79 -23.10
N VAL A 519 -13.77 -7.76 -23.53
CA VAL A 519 -14.92 -7.19 -22.82
C VAL A 519 -16.15 -7.25 -23.72
N ILE A 520 -17.25 -7.78 -23.19
CA ILE A 520 -18.54 -7.87 -23.88
C ILE A 520 -19.56 -6.99 -23.18
N ASP A 521 -20.04 -5.95 -23.87
CA ASP A 521 -21.06 -5.03 -23.35
C ASP A 521 -22.46 -5.66 -23.31
N PRO A 522 -23.46 -5.01 -22.66
CA PRO A 522 -24.83 -5.53 -22.61
C PRO A 522 -25.53 -5.72 -23.97
N ASN A 523 -25.04 -5.07 -25.03
CA ASN A 523 -25.55 -5.21 -26.39
C ASN A 523 -24.84 -6.34 -27.17
N GLY A 524 -23.86 -7.02 -26.57
CA GLY A 524 -23.05 -8.05 -27.19
C GLY A 524 -21.89 -7.52 -28.03
N ASN A 525 -21.57 -6.21 -27.96
CA ASN A 525 -20.38 -5.68 -28.62
C ASN A 525 -19.12 -6.14 -27.90
N ARG A 526 -18.13 -6.56 -28.67
CA ARG A 526 -16.87 -7.13 -28.19
C ARG A 526 -15.74 -6.12 -28.38
N THR A 527 -14.96 -5.93 -27.33
CA THR A 527 -13.68 -5.21 -27.36
C THR A 527 -12.59 -6.20 -26.97
N GLU A 528 -11.69 -6.53 -27.90
CA GLU A 528 -10.58 -7.47 -27.66
C GLU A 528 -9.28 -6.71 -27.49
N TYR A 529 -8.42 -7.15 -26.59
CA TYR A 529 -7.10 -6.56 -26.32
C TYR A 529 -6.00 -7.50 -26.79
N LEU A 530 -5.03 -6.95 -27.51
CA LEU A 530 -3.87 -7.67 -28.02
C LEU A 530 -2.66 -7.23 -27.21
N TYR A 531 -1.95 -8.21 -26.65
CA TYR A 531 -0.76 -8.01 -25.83
C TYR A 531 0.50 -8.46 -26.55
N ASP A 532 1.60 -7.89 -26.12
CA ASP A 532 2.94 -8.28 -26.51
C ASP A 532 3.58 -9.16 -25.41
N MET A 533 4.79 -9.67 -25.61
CA MET A 533 5.41 -10.59 -24.62
C MET A 533 5.82 -9.91 -23.30
N CYS A 534 5.67 -8.59 -23.19
CA CYS A 534 5.91 -7.81 -21.98
C CYS A 534 4.61 -7.32 -21.33
N ASP A 535 3.48 -7.97 -21.61
CA ASP A 535 2.15 -7.64 -21.10
C ASP A 535 1.66 -6.23 -21.50
N TYR A 536 2.21 -5.65 -22.57
CA TYR A 536 1.75 -4.37 -23.06
C TYR A 536 0.69 -4.51 -24.15
N ILE A 537 -0.40 -3.74 -24.02
CA ILE A 537 -1.41 -3.63 -25.08
C ILE A 537 -0.77 -3.00 -26.32
N ILE A 538 -0.75 -3.76 -27.41
CA ILE A 538 -0.29 -3.38 -28.76
C ILE A 538 -1.43 -3.18 -29.75
N GLY A 539 -2.66 -3.54 -29.39
CA GLY A 539 -3.83 -3.22 -30.19
C GLY A 539 -5.15 -3.52 -29.53
N ILE A 540 -6.20 -2.93 -30.08
CA ILE A 540 -7.58 -3.18 -29.70
C ILE A 540 -8.35 -3.55 -30.94
N LYS A 541 -9.17 -4.60 -30.85
CA LYS A 541 -10.18 -4.92 -31.86
C LYS A 541 -11.57 -4.59 -31.34
N ARG A 542 -12.46 -4.18 -32.24
CA ARG A 542 -13.90 -4.05 -31.97
C ARG A 542 -14.65 -4.98 -32.89
N ASN A 543 -15.39 -5.91 -32.31
CA ASN A 543 -16.14 -6.94 -33.04
C ASN A 543 -15.25 -7.65 -34.09
N GLY A 544 -14.06 -8.13 -33.67
CA GLY A 544 -13.09 -8.83 -34.53
C GLY A 544 -12.24 -7.97 -35.45
N ASN A 545 -12.58 -6.69 -35.66
CA ASN A 545 -11.84 -5.81 -36.55
C ASN A 545 -10.83 -4.97 -35.77
N LEU A 546 -9.59 -4.89 -36.25
CA LEU A 546 -8.60 -3.98 -35.68
C LEU A 546 -9.19 -2.57 -35.65
N TYR A 547 -9.17 -1.94 -34.48
CA TYR A 547 -9.66 -0.59 -34.26
C TYR A 547 -8.47 0.38 -34.16
N GLU A 548 -7.49 0.02 -33.35
CA GLU A 548 -6.27 0.81 -33.09
C GLU A 548 -5.08 -0.11 -32.78
N SER A 549 -3.86 0.35 -33.06
CA SER A 549 -2.62 -0.30 -32.63
C SER A 549 -1.68 0.67 -31.91
N TYR A 550 -0.77 0.12 -31.11
CA TYR A 550 0.14 0.87 -30.24
C TYR A 550 1.56 0.35 -30.38
N GLU A 551 2.52 1.27 -30.43
CA GLU A 551 3.94 0.98 -30.29
C GLU A 551 4.43 1.58 -28.97
N ARG A 552 5.31 0.83 -28.30
CA ARG A 552 5.86 1.19 -27.00
C ARG A 552 7.38 1.06 -26.99
N ASP A 553 8.02 1.80 -26.11
CA ASP A 553 9.47 1.71 -25.93
C ASP A 553 9.88 0.60 -24.94
N GLY A 554 11.17 0.60 -24.55
CA GLY A 554 11.78 -0.36 -23.62
C GLY A 554 11.06 -0.51 -22.28
N GLU A 555 10.46 0.59 -21.81
CA GLU A 555 9.79 0.70 -20.50
C GLU A 555 8.26 0.59 -20.64
N GLY A 556 7.76 0.30 -21.85
CA GLY A 556 6.34 0.18 -22.10
C GLY A 556 5.60 1.49 -22.30
N ARG A 557 6.29 2.62 -22.42
CA ARG A 557 5.65 3.93 -22.63
C ARG A 557 5.12 3.98 -24.06
N LEU A 558 3.89 4.49 -24.24
CA LEU A 558 3.28 4.63 -25.56
C LEU A 558 4.06 5.67 -26.37
N ILE A 559 4.65 5.27 -27.50
CA ILE A 559 5.41 6.16 -28.41
C ILE A 559 4.67 6.41 -29.73
N CYS A 560 3.80 5.50 -30.16
CA CYS A 560 2.99 5.69 -31.35
C CYS A 560 1.63 5.00 -31.20
N LYS A 561 0.57 5.68 -31.67
CA LYS A 561 -0.79 5.15 -31.79
C LYS A 561 -1.22 5.25 -33.25
N ARG A 562 -1.79 4.17 -33.79
CA ARG A 562 -2.31 4.10 -35.16
C ARG A 562 -3.78 3.71 -35.19
N ASP A 563 -4.46 4.09 -36.27
CA ASP A 563 -5.81 3.58 -36.57
C ASP A 563 -5.78 2.17 -37.16
N SER A 564 -6.96 1.66 -37.52
CA SER A 564 -7.16 0.34 -38.12
C SER A 564 -6.45 0.13 -39.47
N GLN A 565 -6.04 1.20 -40.15
CA GLN A 565 -5.32 1.16 -41.44
C GLN A 565 -3.82 1.40 -41.28
N GLY A 566 -3.32 1.55 -40.04
CA GLY A 566 -1.91 1.82 -39.74
C GLY A 566 -1.51 3.30 -39.86
N LYS A 567 -2.47 4.20 -40.11
CA LYS A 567 -2.21 5.64 -40.14
C LYS A 567 -1.89 6.11 -38.73
N ILE A 568 -0.83 6.89 -38.58
CA ILE A 568 -0.43 7.48 -37.30
C ILE A 568 -1.53 8.45 -36.85
N LEU A 569 -2.07 8.22 -35.65
CA LEU A 569 -3.00 9.12 -34.97
C LEU A 569 -2.27 9.99 -33.96
N MET A 570 -1.24 9.44 -33.32
CA MET A 570 -0.47 10.14 -32.31
C MET A 570 0.94 9.58 -32.18
N THR A 571 1.94 10.43 -31.96
CA THR A 571 3.26 10.03 -31.45
C THR A 571 3.59 10.79 -30.17
N LEU A 572 4.40 10.18 -29.32
CA LEU A 572 4.90 10.77 -28.07
C LEU A 572 6.41 10.60 -28.00
N ALA A 573 7.10 11.62 -27.51
CA ALA A 573 8.50 11.55 -27.12
C ALA A 573 8.63 11.94 -25.65
N PHE A 574 9.59 11.32 -24.97
CA PHE A 574 9.81 11.50 -23.54
C PHE A 574 11.25 11.92 -23.29
N ASP A 575 11.47 12.67 -22.22
CA ASP A 575 12.80 12.88 -21.68
C ASP A 575 13.29 11.67 -20.85
N VAL A 576 14.44 11.86 -20.21
CA VAL A 576 15.04 10.89 -19.28
C VAL A 576 14.22 10.74 -17.99
N ALA A 577 13.35 11.72 -17.67
CA ALA A 577 12.52 11.76 -16.46
C ALA A 577 11.19 11.02 -16.60
N ASN A 578 10.98 10.33 -17.73
CA ASN A 578 9.68 9.79 -18.13
C ASN A 578 8.59 10.83 -18.36
N GLN A 579 8.94 12.09 -18.63
CA GLN A 579 7.98 13.15 -18.87
C GLN A 579 7.80 13.34 -20.38
N PRO A 580 6.56 13.46 -20.89
CA PRO A 580 6.31 13.66 -22.31
C PRO A 580 6.77 15.07 -22.74
N ILE A 581 7.77 15.16 -23.62
CA ILE A 581 8.31 16.43 -24.12
C ILE A 581 7.71 16.84 -25.46
N GLN A 582 7.17 15.87 -26.22
CA GLN A 582 6.52 16.12 -27.49
C GLN A 582 5.35 15.17 -27.68
N ARG A 583 4.26 15.70 -28.22
CA ARG A 583 3.11 14.93 -28.68
C ARG A 583 2.69 15.46 -30.06
N ILE A 584 2.66 14.59 -31.06
CA ILE A 584 2.12 14.94 -32.39
C ILE A 584 0.79 14.24 -32.53
N ILE A 585 -0.28 14.98 -32.82
CA ILE A 585 -1.62 14.43 -33.04
C ILE A 585 -1.98 14.64 -34.51
N GLU A 586 -2.44 13.59 -35.18
CA GLU A 586 -2.96 13.69 -36.54
C GLU A 586 -4.50 13.62 -36.52
N ARG A 587 -5.14 14.72 -36.91
CA ARG A 587 -6.61 14.85 -36.94
C ARG A 587 -7.03 15.50 -38.25
N ASP A 588 -7.98 14.87 -38.95
CA ASP A 588 -8.55 15.37 -40.21
C ASP A 588 -7.50 15.74 -41.29
N GLY A 589 -6.37 15.02 -41.31
CA GLY A 589 -5.26 15.24 -42.24
C GLY A 589 -4.29 16.37 -41.84
N LYS A 590 -4.49 16.99 -40.68
CA LYS A 590 -3.60 18.00 -40.10
C LYS A 590 -2.77 17.41 -38.96
N LYS A 591 -1.49 17.77 -38.90
CA LYS A 591 -0.60 17.45 -37.78
C LYS A 591 -0.56 18.62 -36.81
N ILE A 592 -0.91 18.35 -35.56
CA ILE A 592 -0.85 19.29 -34.44
C ILE A 592 0.32 18.84 -33.58
N GLU A 593 1.37 19.63 -33.55
CA GLU A 593 2.52 19.40 -32.68
C GLU A 593 2.32 20.13 -31.35
N GLN A 594 2.49 19.40 -30.26
CA GLN A 594 2.45 19.85 -28.88
C GLN A 594 3.81 19.60 -28.23
N THR A 595 4.43 20.64 -27.68
CA THR A 595 5.69 20.53 -26.91
C THR A 595 5.47 20.90 -25.45
N TYR A 596 6.21 20.25 -24.56
CA TYR A 596 6.11 20.47 -23.12
C TYR A 596 7.50 20.74 -22.51
N THR A 597 7.53 21.55 -21.46
CA THR A 597 8.71 21.71 -20.60
C THR A 597 8.30 21.64 -19.15
N TYR A 598 9.26 21.29 -18.29
CA TYR A 598 9.03 21.03 -16.87
C TYR A 598 10.01 21.83 -16.00
N ASP A 599 9.61 22.10 -14.75
CA ASP A 599 10.53 22.62 -13.73
C ASP A 599 11.38 21.49 -13.13
N ASP A 600 12.30 21.84 -12.23
CA ASP A 600 13.19 20.87 -11.57
C ASP A 600 12.43 19.87 -10.68
N LYS A 601 11.18 20.17 -10.31
CA LYS A 601 10.28 19.27 -9.56
C LYS A 601 9.44 18.37 -10.48
N GLY A 602 9.52 18.55 -11.80
CA GLY A 602 8.73 17.83 -12.78
C GLY A 602 7.32 18.40 -13.01
N ASN A 603 7.03 19.62 -12.56
CA ASN A 603 5.77 20.30 -12.84
C ASN A 603 5.80 20.88 -14.26
N PRO A 604 4.71 20.75 -15.06
CA PRO A 604 4.68 21.26 -16.44
C PRO A 604 4.62 22.79 -16.49
N ILE A 605 5.72 23.44 -16.89
CA ILE A 605 5.81 24.89 -17.07
C ILE A 605 5.20 25.34 -18.39
N THR A 606 5.44 24.61 -19.49
CA THR A 606 4.88 25.00 -20.80
C THR A 606 4.13 23.86 -21.48
N ALA A 607 3.10 24.21 -22.25
CA ALA A 607 2.45 23.33 -23.21
C ALA A 607 2.04 24.16 -24.44
N ILE A 608 2.74 23.96 -25.56
CA ILE A 608 2.66 24.83 -26.73
C ILE A 608 2.20 24.04 -27.95
N ASN A 609 1.22 24.57 -28.69
CA ASN A 609 0.86 24.15 -30.04
C ASN A 609 0.37 25.33 -30.88
N GLU A 610 -0.05 25.08 -32.12
CA GLU A 610 -0.53 26.12 -33.05
C GLU A 610 -1.80 26.88 -32.61
N TYR A 611 -2.54 26.38 -31.62
CA TYR A 611 -3.79 26.99 -31.10
C TYR A 611 -3.62 27.63 -29.72
N ALA A 612 -2.65 27.15 -28.93
CA ALA A 612 -2.47 27.55 -27.54
C ALA A 612 -1.00 27.55 -27.14
N ASN A 613 -0.54 28.66 -26.56
CA ASN A 613 0.65 28.71 -25.71
C ASN A 613 0.19 28.75 -24.25
N VAL A 614 0.41 27.66 -23.50
CA VAL A 614 0.15 27.60 -22.07
C VAL A 614 1.47 27.75 -21.31
N GLU A 615 1.52 28.71 -20.39
CA GLU A 615 2.66 28.96 -19.50
C GLU A 615 2.19 28.92 -18.04
N ARG A 616 2.94 28.26 -17.17
CA ARG A 616 2.66 28.13 -15.74
C ARG A 616 3.85 28.54 -14.89
N VAL A 617 3.57 29.20 -13.78
CA VAL A 617 4.53 29.40 -12.69
C VAL A 617 3.93 28.80 -11.44
N TYR A 618 4.74 27.98 -10.76
CA TYR A 618 4.37 27.34 -9.52
C TYR A 618 4.94 28.11 -8.34
N ASP A 619 4.20 28.18 -7.24
CA ASP A 619 4.73 28.64 -5.96
C ASP A 619 5.67 27.57 -5.34
N PRO A 620 6.40 27.90 -4.26
CA PRO A 620 7.25 26.92 -3.57
C PRO A 620 6.49 25.67 -3.08
N SER A 621 5.19 25.76 -2.83
CA SER A 621 4.37 24.61 -2.42
C SER A 621 3.92 23.71 -3.60
N GLY A 622 4.24 24.09 -4.84
CA GLY A 622 3.86 23.37 -6.05
C GLY A 622 2.46 23.72 -6.57
N LYS A 623 1.84 24.82 -6.12
CA LYS A 623 0.54 25.28 -6.62
C LYS A 623 0.71 26.31 -7.74
N ILE A 624 -0.25 26.38 -8.65
CA ILE A 624 -0.19 27.25 -9.83
C ILE A 624 -0.44 28.70 -9.42
N ALA A 625 0.64 29.46 -9.23
CA ALA A 625 0.60 30.90 -8.93
C ALA A 625 0.24 31.74 -10.16
N LEU A 626 0.60 31.29 -11.35
CA LEU A 626 0.24 31.92 -12.62
C LEU A 626 -0.06 30.84 -13.65
N GLU A 627 -1.15 31.00 -14.40
CA GLU A 627 -1.37 30.29 -15.66
C GLU A 627 -1.74 31.30 -16.74
N LYS A 628 -1.05 31.25 -17.88
CA LYS A 628 -1.37 32.03 -19.09
C LYS A 628 -1.69 31.11 -20.24
N ILE A 629 -2.71 31.47 -21.03
CA ILE A 629 -3.12 30.82 -22.27
C ILE A 629 -3.23 31.91 -23.34
N ASN A 630 -2.36 31.89 -24.35
CA ASN A 630 -2.33 32.90 -25.43
C ASN A 630 -2.35 34.34 -24.89
N ASP A 631 -1.39 34.63 -23.99
CA ASP A 631 -1.22 35.91 -23.29
C ASP A 631 -2.34 36.29 -22.31
N LYS A 632 -3.38 35.47 -22.15
CA LYS A 632 -4.45 35.68 -21.18
C LYS A 632 -4.34 34.72 -20.01
N GLY A 633 -4.30 35.22 -18.79
CA GLY A 633 -4.03 34.40 -17.62
C GLY A 633 -4.86 34.69 -16.39
N ILE A 634 -4.56 33.86 -15.39
CA ILE A 634 -5.00 33.99 -14.01
C ILE A 634 -3.77 33.99 -13.11
N ILE A 635 -3.77 34.88 -12.12
CA ILE A 635 -2.80 34.89 -11.03
C ILE A 635 -3.54 34.42 -9.78
N ASN A 636 -3.00 33.41 -9.11
CA ASN A 636 -3.47 32.98 -7.79
C ASN A 636 -2.45 33.38 -6.74
N GLU A 637 -2.91 34.06 -5.70
CA GLU A 637 -2.15 34.24 -4.47
C GLU A 637 -2.72 33.26 -3.45
N TYR A 638 -1.83 32.49 -2.85
CA TYR A 638 -2.17 31.56 -1.78
C TYR A 638 -1.74 32.16 -0.45
N ASP A 639 -2.46 31.86 0.62
CA ASP A 639 -1.94 32.08 1.96
C ASP A 639 -0.86 31.04 2.29
N ASP A 640 -0.23 31.21 3.44
CA ASP A 640 0.66 30.21 4.03
C ASP A 640 -0.07 28.87 4.27
N THR A 641 -1.39 28.80 4.08
CA THR A 641 -2.20 27.59 4.19
C THR A 641 -2.37 26.84 2.86
N GLY A 642 -1.94 27.46 1.76
CA GLY A 642 -2.20 27.01 0.42
C GLY A 642 -3.68 27.16 0.00
N CYS A 643 -4.52 27.78 0.80
CA CYS A 643 -5.84 28.22 0.36
C CYS A 643 -5.65 29.42 -0.58
N ILE A 644 -6.48 29.50 -1.61
CA ILE A 644 -6.44 30.65 -2.53
C ILE A 644 -6.94 31.86 -1.74
N LEU A 645 -6.09 32.86 -1.50
CA LEU A 645 -6.50 34.15 -0.95
C LEU A 645 -7.14 35.03 -2.01
N ARG A 646 -6.59 34.98 -3.22
CA ARG A 646 -6.93 35.90 -4.29
C ARG A 646 -6.74 35.24 -5.66
N THR A 647 -7.69 35.45 -6.56
CA THR A 647 -7.54 35.14 -7.99
C THR A 647 -7.74 36.40 -8.80
N ILE A 648 -6.80 36.73 -9.68
CA ILE A 648 -6.84 37.89 -10.55
C ILE A 648 -6.88 37.42 -12.00
N PHE A 649 -7.87 37.89 -12.76
CA PHE A 649 -8.01 37.65 -14.19
C PHE A 649 -7.48 38.84 -14.98
N ASP A 650 -7.01 38.59 -16.19
CA ASP A 650 -6.47 39.64 -17.07
C ASP A 650 -7.47 40.70 -17.50
N ASP A 651 -8.78 40.43 -17.41
CA ASP A 651 -9.82 41.44 -17.64
C ASP A 651 -10.02 42.40 -16.46
N GLY A 652 -9.24 42.25 -15.39
CA GLY A 652 -9.31 43.05 -14.17
C GLY A 652 -10.26 42.49 -13.11
N THR A 653 -10.92 41.36 -13.38
CA THR A 653 -11.74 40.67 -12.38
C THR A 653 -10.86 40.13 -11.25
N GLU A 654 -11.27 40.35 -10.02
CA GLU A 654 -10.53 39.88 -8.84
C GLU A 654 -11.47 39.22 -7.84
N PHE A 655 -11.19 37.97 -7.46
CA PHE A 655 -11.87 37.29 -6.36
C PHE A 655 -10.95 37.31 -5.15
N ARG A 656 -11.53 37.55 -3.96
CA ARG A 656 -10.83 37.34 -2.67
C ARG A 656 -11.61 36.38 -1.82
N TYR A 657 -10.93 35.47 -1.13
CA TYR A 657 -11.55 34.38 -0.40
C TYR A 657 -11.30 34.44 1.10
N LYS A 658 -12.13 33.74 1.86
CA LYS A 658 -11.89 33.35 3.26
C LYS A 658 -11.09 32.05 3.30
N ASP A 659 -10.54 31.74 4.47
CA ASP A 659 -9.80 30.51 4.77
C ASP A 659 -10.61 29.22 4.48
N ASN A 660 -11.94 29.29 4.43
CA ASN A 660 -12.83 28.16 4.10
C ASN A 660 -13.14 28.00 2.60
N GLY A 661 -12.57 28.86 1.73
CA GLY A 661 -12.77 28.82 0.28
C GLY A 661 -13.94 29.66 -0.25
N ASP A 662 -14.75 30.29 0.61
CA ASP A 662 -15.81 31.21 0.19
C ASP A 662 -15.24 32.54 -0.29
N PHE A 663 -15.69 33.06 -1.44
CA PHE A 663 -15.27 34.39 -1.89
C PHE A 663 -16.00 35.51 -1.13
N ILE A 664 -15.27 36.44 -0.55
CA ILE A 664 -15.77 37.56 0.26
C ILE A 664 -16.16 38.74 -0.63
N VAL A 665 -15.32 39.03 -1.61
CA VAL A 665 -15.48 40.17 -2.52
C VAL A 665 -15.06 39.80 -3.92
N VAL A 666 -15.76 40.40 -4.88
CA VAL A 666 -15.44 40.32 -6.31
C VAL A 666 -15.28 41.73 -6.84
N ARG A 667 -14.13 42.03 -7.45
CA ARG A 667 -13.96 43.20 -8.30
C ARG A 667 -14.35 42.81 -9.72
N ASP A 668 -15.22 43.58 -10.35
CA ASP A 668 -15.55 43.38 -11.76
C ASP A 668 -14.55 44.09 -12.71
N PRO A 669 -14.60 43.81 -14.03
CA PRO A 669 -13.73 44.48 -15.02
C PRO A 669 -13.88 45.99 -15.09
N SER A 670 -14.99 46.55 -14.61
CA SER A 670 -15.22 48.01 -14.54
C SER A 670 -14.57 48.63 -13.30
N GLY A 671 -13.96 47.80 -12.44
CA GLY A 671 -13.23 48.19 -11.24
C GLY A 671 -14.08 48.30 -9.98
N TYR A 672 -15.36 47.90 -10.04
CA TYR A 672 -16.29 47.99 -8.93
C TYR A 672 -16.27 46.75 -8.04
N TRP A 673 -16.43 46.94 -6.74
CA TRP A 673 -16.39 45.86 -5.74
C TRP A 673 -17.79 45.44 -5.28
N HIS A 674 -18.03 44.13 -5.31
CA HIS A 674 -19.24 43.48 -4.84
C HIS A 674 -18.90 42.59 -3.64
N THR A 675 -19.73 42.58 -2.60
CA THR A 675 -19.47 41.87 -1.34
C THR A 675 -20.49 40.77 -1.12
N PHE A 676 -20.04 39.63 -0.59
CA PHE A 676 -20.86 38.44 -0.36
C PHE A 676 -20.77 38.02 1.11
N TYR A 677 -21.91 37.64 1.69
CA TYR A 677 -22.03 37.22 3.08
C TYR A 677 -22.55 35.78 3.15
N TYR A 678 -21.94 34.97 4.01
CA TYR A 678 -22.17 33.53 4.09
C TYR A 678 -22.48 33.05 5.51
N ASP A 679 -23.19 31.93 5.61
CA ASP A 679 -23.35 31.08 6.81
C ASP A 679 -23.18 29.61 6.41
N GLY A 680 -22.00 29.03 6.70
CA GLY A 680 -21.57 27.77 6.08
C GLY A 680 -21.55 27.91 4.55
N GLU A 681 -22.11 26.93 3.83
CA GLU A 681 -22.22 26.94 2.36
C GLU A 681 -23.33 27.87 1.81
N LYS A 682 -24.07 28.58 2.68
CA LYS A 682 -25.21 29.41 2.27
C LYS A 682 -24.78 30.84 1.99
N ILE A 683 -25.15 31.38 0.82
CA ILE A 683 -25.03 32.81 0.53
C ILE A 683 -26.21 33.53 1.16
N LEU A 684 -25.99 34.28 2.24
CA LEU A 684 -27.04 35.05 2.90
C LEU A 684 -27.35 36.36 2.19
N GLN A 685 -26.33 37.02 1.65
CA GLN A 685 -26.48 38.34 1.05
C GLN A 685 -25.41 38.61 -0.01
N LYS A 686 -25.79 39.32 -1.07
CA LYS A 686 -24.91 39.92 -2.07
C LYS A 686 -25.13 41.43 -2.08
N ARG A 687 -24.05 42.20 -2.07
CA ARG A 687 -24.07 43.67 -2.14
C ARG A 687 -23.29 44.14 -3.35
N PHE A 688 -23.96 44.81 -4.26
CA PHE A 688 -23.36 45.31 -5.49
C PHE A 688 -22.91 46.77 -5.35
N ALA A 689 -21.86 47.14 -6.07
CA ALA A 689 -21.28 48.48 -5.99
C ALA A 689 -22.23 49.63 -6.35
N ASN A 690 -23.29 49.35 -7.12
CA ASN A 690 -24.32 50.31 -7.49
C ASN A 690 -25.37 50.54 -6.36
N GLY A 691 -25.19 49.91 -5.19
CA GLY A 691 -26.08 50.03 -4.04
C GLY A 691 -27.25 49.05 -4.04
N PHE A 692 -27.28 48.10 -4.98
CA PHE A 692 -28.26 47.02 -5.03
C PHE A 692 -27.85 45.89 -4.08
N ASP A 693 -28.78 45.38 -3.28
CA ASP A 693 -28.53 44.29 -2.33
C ASP A 693 -29.51 43.14 -2.63
N GLU A 694 -29.03 41.90 -2.65
CA GLU A 694 -29.88 40.69 -2.71
C GLU A 694 -29.72 39.90 -1.40
N ALA A 695 -30.81 39.48 -0.79
CA ALA A 695 -30.80 38.67 0.44
C ALA A 695 -31.61 37.38 0.29
N TYR A 696 -31.11 36.30 0.88
CA TYR A 696 -31.63 34.94 0.69
C TYR A 696 -31.89 34.25 2.02
N ASP A 697 -33.05 33.58 2.15
CA ASP A 697 -33.33 32.66 3.26
C ASP A 697 -33.47 31.23 2.73
N TYR A 698 -33.09 30.24 3.53
CA TYR A 698 -33.06 28.82 3.14
C TYR A 698 -33.91 27.95 4.09
N ASP A 699 -34.48 26.87 3.57
CA ASP A 699 -35.07 25.80 4.40
C ASP A 699 -34.03 24.76 4.85
N LEU A 700 -34.53 23.71 5.52
CA LEU A 700 -33.72 22.61 6.05
C LEU A 700 -33.10 21.70 4.97
N ASP A 701 -33.61 21.76 3.72
CA ASP A 701 -33.10 20.98 2.58
C ASP A 701 -32.19 21.82 1.67
N MET A 702 -31.73 22.98 2.16
CA MET A 702 -30.90 23.96 1.44
C MET A 702 -31.57 24.58 0.21
N LYS A 703 -32.90 24.60 0.15
CA LYS A 703 -33.63 25.35 -0.89
C LYS A 703 -33.85 26.78 -0.46
N ILE A 704 -33.67 27.71 -1.39
CA ILE A 704 -33.99 29.13 -1.20
C ILE A 704 -35.52 29.24 -1.05
N ILE A 705 -35.97 29.74 0.10
CA ILE A 705 -37.38 29.95 0.41
C ILE A 705 -37.79 31.43 0.35
N SER A 706 -36.82 32.34 0.27
CA SER A 706 -37.04 33.78 0.19
C SER A 706 -35.87 34.41 -0.56
N HIS A 707 -36.18 35.32 -1.48
CA HIS A 707 -35.23 36.15 -2.20
C HIS A 707 -35.76 37.58 -2.21
N LYS A 708 -35.02 38.49 -1.56
CA LYS A 708 -35.35 39.92 -1.46
C LYS A 708 -34.31 40.72 -2.21
N ILE A 709 -34.79 41.74 -2.93
CA ILE A 709 -34.02 42.65 -3.77
C ILE A 709 -34.28 44.07 -3.27
#